data_AF-A0A7R8WV81-F1
#
_entry.id   AF-A0A7R8WV81-F1
#
_cell.length_a   1.000
_cell.length_b   1.000
_cell.length_c   1.000
_cell.angle_alpha   90.00
_cell.angle_beta   90.00
_cell.angle_gamma   90.00
#
_symmetry.space_group_name_H-M   'P 1'
#
loop_
_entity.id
_entity.type
_entity.pdbx_description
1 polymer ?
#
loop_
_entity_poly.entity_id
_entity_poly.type
_entity_poly.pdbx_seq_one_letter_code
_entity_poly.pdbx_strand_id
1 'polypeptide(L)'
;IPAVFDHATNTCLSGGVEIRGCQASIAPRRPPSHAAPTLEFYRFVPFVTTERTKVNEDLCFLANLILQNHSDSELSIGDTTMSSDLLPMDKKLSYQLFDSLRNHPNTSVSCIIQSAGIEGAPDVQDLNVVPALTEKVHILFADGYEGGSTLTKDQSFLVIPNEITTKVESNAWISIGQRKSFNVLKRREASDEDACKWISVDDVDAFKWLQEVKGCMVDDKYQQIYIVSKTQNSGILGLINCLKLEPTGGQKIRGVSMIGKDLSKDVKDMLLERDLNISVLRDGIWGTYIHQQMDFKEATRKTTKMKKDGFLNTLVRGDLSSLTWIESSPSDSKATDGEVICNVEYAPLNFRDVMLATGKLPPDALPGDLATQECVLGLEFAGTVPSSGKRVMGLVPAKGLATSVRVDPSFMWEVPEHWTMQDAATVPVVYSTAYYSLIVRGYAEVAWKGNWVPFLDNLLQVIILGEEKRALKLPTKIQRMRILPQKHLSLVGDSIPAVFDHATNTCLSGGVEIRGCKASIAPRRPPSHAAPTLESYRFVPFVTTERTKVNEDLCFLANLILQNHSDSELSIGDTTMSSDLLPMDKKLSYQLFDSLRHHPNTSVSCTIQSAGIEDAPDVQDLNVVPALTEKVHILFADEYEGGSTLTKDQSFLVITNEITTKVESNAWISIGQRKSFNVLKRRVRSLVLRILGLINCLKLEPTGGHKIRGVSMIGEDLSKDVKDMLLERDLNISVLRDGIWGTYIHQQIDFKEATEKTTKTKKDAFLNTLVRGDLSSLTWIESSPSDSKATDGEVICNVEYAPLNFRDVMLATG
;
A
#
# COMPACT_ATOMS: atom_id res chain seq x y z
N ILE A 1 -18.82 18.00 -28.29
CA ILE A 1 -18.90 19.48 -28.34
C ILE A 1 -17.57 19.99 -27.77
N PRO A 2 -16.91 21.00 -28.37
CA PRO A 2 -15.64 21.51 -27.82
C PRO A 2 -15.85 22.05 -26.39
N ALA A 3 -14.88 21.80 -25.52
CA ALA A 3 -14.87 22.33 -24.16
C ALA A 3 -14.00 23.59 -24.09
N VAL A 4 -14.44 24.58 -23.33
CA VAL A 4 -13.68 25.79 -23.03
C VAL A 4 -13.44 25.83 -21.52
N PHE A 5 -12.19 26.08 -21.12
CA PHE A 5 -11.79 26.21 -19.72
C PHE A 5 -11.37 27.65 -19.43
N ASP A 6 -12.00 28.27 -18.44
CA ASP A 6 -11.63 29.58 -17.94
C ASP A 6 -10.82 29.44 -16.64
N HIS A 7 -9.55 29.84 -16.71
CA HIS A 7 -8.62 29.85 -15.59
C HIS A 7 -8.98 30.90 -14.52
N ALA A 8 -9.67 32.00 -14.88
CA ALA A 8 -10.00 33.07 -13.94
C ALA A 8 -11.15 32.68 -12.98
N THR A 9 -12.09 31.86 -13.45
CA THR A 9 -13.22 31.37 -12.63
C THR A 9 -13.12 29.89 -12.22
N ASN A 10 -12.08 29.17 -12.67
CA ASN A 10 -11.95 27.71 -12.56
C ASN A 10 -13.22 26.99 -13.04
N THR A 11 -13.62 27.28 -14.28
CA THR A 11 -14.86 26.80 -14.89
C THR A 11 -14.59 26.10 -16.22
N CYS A 12 -15.11 24.88 -16.38
CA CYS A 12 -15.16 24.16 -17.65
C CYS A 12 -16.58 24.18 -18.21
N LEU A 13 -16.73 24.56 -19.49
CA LEU A 13 -18.01 24.65 -20.20
C LEU A 13 -17.98 23.81 -21.47
N SER A 14 -18.93 22.87 -21.61
CA SER A 14 -19.16 22.16 -22.88
C SER A 14 -20.61 21.69 -22.99
N GLY A 15 -21.25 22.00 -24.13
CA GLY A 15 -22.55 21.41 -24.49
C GLY A 15 -23.72 21.70 -23.55
N GLY A 16 -23.67 22.79 -22.79
CA GLY A 16 -24.67 23.13 -21.77
C GLY A 16 -24.37 22.54 -20.38
N VAL A 17 -23.30 21.76 -20.23
CA VAL A 17 -22.75 21.35 -18.93
C VAL A 17 -21.72 22.39 -18.48
N GLU A 18 -21.86 22.85 -17.24
CA GLU A 18 -20.93 23.74 -16.55
C GLU A 18 -20.35 23.03 -15.32
N ILE A 19 -19.03 23.01 -15.20
CA ILE A 19 -18.30 22.44 -14.06
C ILE A 19 -17.45 23.54 -13.45
N ARG A 20 -17.82 24.04 -12.26
CA ARG A 20 -17.09 25.08 -11.52
C ARG A 20 -16.31 24.50 -10.35
N GLY A 21 -15.18 25.12 -10.02
CA GLY A 21 -14.45 24.86 -8.78
C GLY A 21 -13.81 23.47 -8.71
N CYS A 22 -13.45 22.89 -9.86
CA CYS A 22 -12.80 21.59 -9.89
C CYS A 22 -11.45 21.65 -9.15
N GLN A 23 -11.26 20.79 -8.15
CA GLN A 23 -10.01 20.64 -7.41
C GLN A 23 -9.51 19.21 -7.61
N ALA A 24 -8.32 19.08 -8.21
CA ALA A 24 -7.60 17.81 -8.31
C ALA A 24 -6.41 17.84 -7.34
N SER A 25 -6.37 16.89 -6.41
CA SER A 25 -5.19 16.64 -5.58
C SER A 25 -4.21 15.72 -6.30
N ILE A 26 -2.92 15.84 -5.99
CA ILE A 26 -1.92 14.89 -6.47
C ILE A 26 -2.11 13.58 -5.71
N ALA A 27 -2.80 12.62 -6.36
CA ALA A 27 -2.91 11.26 -5.84
C ALA A 27 -1.48 10.73 -5.57
N PRO A 28 -1.15 10.31 -4.33
CA PRO A 28 0.20 9.86 -4.02
C PRO A 28 0.53 8.66 -4.90
N ARG A 29 1.57 8.78 -5.73
CA ARG A 29 2.15 7.63 -6.42
C ARG A 29 2.44 6.58 -5.35
N ARG A 30 1.82 5.40 -5.49
CA ARG A 30 2.09 4.28 -4.58
C ARG A 30 3.61 4.08 -4.52
N PRO A 31 4.20 3.82 -3.33
CA PRO A 31 5.58 3.35 -3.30
C PRO A 31 5.66 2.12 -4.22
N PRO A 32 6.61 2.05 -5.15
CA PRO A 32 6.68 0.94 -6.09
C PRO A 32 6.85 -0.36 -5.29
N SER A 33 5.89 -1.27 -5.41
CA SER A 33 5.96 -2.63 -4.84
C SER A 33 6.93 -3.55 -5.61
N HIS A 34 7.77 -2.96 -6.45
CA HIS A 34 8.86 -3.61 -7.16
C HIS A 34 10.15 -3.36 -6.37
N ALA A 35 11.07 -4.32 -6.37
CA ALA A 35 12.42 -4.08 -5.92
C ALA A 35 13.05 -2.88 -6.67
N ALA A 36 14.04 -2.22 -6.06
CA ALA A 36 14.78 -1.14 -6.73
C ALA A 36 15.32 -1.64 -8.08
N PRO A 37 15.22 -0.85 -9.16
CA PRO A 37 15.51 -1.32 -10.52
C PRO A 37 16.95 -1.82 -10.62
N THR A 38 17.10 -3.12 -10.89
CA THR A 38 18.42 -3.73 -11.10
C THR A 38 19.00 -3.23 -12.41
N LEU A 39 20.11 -2.49 -12.32
CA LEU A 39 20.91 -2.14 -13.48
C LEU A 39 21.68 -3.38 -13.92
N GLU A 40 21.18 -4.02 -14.96
CA GLU A 40 21.75 -5.22 -15.57
C GLU A 40 22.46 -4.85 -16.87
N PHE A 41 23.64 -5.43 -17.08
CA PHE A 41 24.43 -5.20 -18.29
C PHE A 41 24.98 -6.50 -18.88
N TYR A 42 25.11 -6.52 -20.21
CA TYR A 42 25.70 -7.62 -20.95
C TYR A 42 27.23 -7.51 -20.93
N ARG A 43 27.91 -8.49 -20.33
CA ARG A 43 29.38 -8.58 -20.29
C ARG A 43 29.85 -9.74 -21.16
N PHE A 44 30.74 -9.49 -22.12
CA PHE A 44 31.42 -10.58 -22.83
C PHE A 44 32.34 -11.31 -21.85
N VAL A 45 32.24 -12.63 -21.81
CA VAL A 45 33.04 -13.49 -20.92
C VAL A 45 33.55 -14.69 -21.73
N PRO A 46 34.89 -14.84 -21.88
CA PRO A 46 35.52 -16.03 -22.47
C PRO A 46 35.06 -17.34 -21.83
N PHE A 47 34.92 -18.42 -22.59
CA PHE A 47 34.62 -19.76 -22.04
C PHE A 47 35.76 -20.28 -21.15
N VAL A 48 37.01 -20.01 -21.55
CA VAL A 48 38.23 -20.31 -20.79
C VAL A 48 38.82 -19.00 -20.30
N THR A 49 39.13 -18.90 -19.00
CA THR A 49 39.97 -17.81 -18.47
C THR A 49 41.03 -18.32 -17.52
N THR A 50 42.20 -17.69 -17.55
CA THR A 50 43.28 -17.83 -16.56
C THR A 50 43.34 -16.64 -15.61
N GLU A 51 42.50 -15.61 -15.81
CA GLU A 51 42.44 -14.44 -14.94
C GLU A 51 41.81 -14.75 -13.58
N ARG A 52 42.21 -14.00 -12.54
CA ARG A 52 41.75 -14.21 -11.16
C ARG A 52 40.43 -13.47 -10.89
N THR A 53 39.34 -14.05 -11.37
CA THR A 53 37.95 -13.67 -11.07
C THR A 53 37.58 -13.87 -9.59
N LYS A 54 36.46 -13.27 -9.15
CA LYS A 54 35.81 -13.62 -7.88
C LYS A 54 34.92 -14.86 -8.07
N VAL A 55 34.76 -15.69 -7.03
CA VAL A 55 33.87 -16.87 -7.06
C VAL A 55 32.44 -16.51 -7.49
N ASN A 56 31.89 -15.38 -7.03
CA ASN A 56 30.58 -14.89 -7.46
C ASN A 56 30.52 -14.57 -8.97
N GLU A 57 31.60 -14.08 -9.58
CA GLU A 57 31.62 -13.83 -11.04
C GLU A 57 31.66 -15.14 -11.82
N ASP A 58 32.42 -16.13 -11.33
CA ASP A 58 32.44 -17.48 -11.90
C ASP A 58 31.04 -18.13 -11.80
N LEU A 59 30.38 -18.04 -10.64
CA LEU A 59 29.02 -18.56 -10.43
C LEU A 59 27.97 -17.84 -11.28
N CYS A 60 28.04 -16.52 -11.43
CA CYS A 60 27.19 -15.79 -12.37
C CYS A 60 27.40 -16.28 -13.81
N PHE A 61 28.64 -16.56 -14.22
CA PHE A 61 28.91 -17.18 -15.52
C PHE A 61 28.31 -18.60 -15.62
N LEU A 62 28.45 -19.44 -14.60
CA LEU A 62 27.90 -20.80 -14.58
C LEU A 62 26.36 -20.78 -14.69
N ALA A 63 25.69 -19.95 -13.90
CA ALA A 63 24.25 -19.78 -13.94
C ALA A 63 23.76 -19.32 -15.33
N ASN A 64 24.39 -18.28 -15.89
CA ASN A 64 24.07 -17.80 -17.24
C ASN A 64 24.34 -18.89 -18.31
N LEU A 65 25.46 -19.62 -18.21
CA LEU A 65 25.82 -20.67 -19.17
C LEU A 65 24.81 -21.81 -19.16
N ILE A 66 24.33 -22.24 -17.99
CA ILE A 66 23.28 -23.25 -17.86
C ILE A 66 21.97 -22.72 -18.44
N LEU A 67 21.49 -21.55 -17.99
CA LEU A 67 20.22 -20.96 -18.45
C LEU A 67 20.21 -20.64 -19.96
N GLN A 68 21.36 -20.35 -20.57
CA GLN A 68 21.45 -20.17 -22.03
C GLN A 68 21.32 -21.47 -22.83
N ASN A 69 21.62 -22.62 -22.21
CA ASN A 69 21.79 -23.92 -22.87
C ASN A 69 20.76 -25.00 -22.43
N HIS A 70 19.96 -24.76 -21.40
CA HIS A 70 18.87 -25.65 -20.98
C HIS A 70 17.52 -25.24 -21.59
N SER A 71 16.59 -26.21 -21.72
CA SER A 71 15.22 -25.99 -22.23
C SER A 71 14.15 -25.99 -21.14
N ASP A 72 14.33 -26.81 -20.12
CA ASP A 72 13.23 -27.17 -19.22
C ASP A 72 13.03 -26.10 -18.15
N SER A 73 11.77 -25.87 -17.78
CA SER A 73 11.36 -24.91 -16.74
C SER A 73 11.79 -25.32 -15.32
N GLU A 74 12.15 -26.59 -15.12
CA GLU A 74 12.55 -27.16 -13.85
C GLU A 74 14.01 -27.63 -13.91
N LEU A 75 14.88 -27.01 -13.12
CA LEU A 75 16.27 -27.45 -12.94
C LEU A 75 16.40 -28.28 -11.66
N SER A 76 17.38 -29.18 -11.65
CA SER A 76 17.77 -29.94 -10.47
C SER A 76 19.28 -30.05 -10.39
N ILE A 77 19.81 -29.69 -9.22
CA ILE A 77 21.23 -29.70 -8.90
C ILE A 77 21.49 -30.88 -7.98
N GLY A 78 22.43 -31.75 -8.35
CA GLY A 78 23.01 -32.76 -7.46
C GLY A 78 24.40 -32.33 -7.01
N ASP A 79 24.77 -32.65 -5.78
CA ASP A 79 26.13 -32.51 -5.27
C ASP A 79 26.58 -33.80 -4.59
N THR A 80 27.67 -34.39 -5.06
CA THR A 80 28.32 -35.58 -4.51
C THR A 80 29.77 -35.32 -4.08
N THR A 81 30.18 -34.04 -3.96
CA THR A 81 31.54 -33.67 -3.57
C THR A 81 31.81 -33.99 -2.09
N MET A 82 32.62 -35.02 -1.84
CA MET A 82 33.00 -35.46 -0.51
C MET A 82 34.03 -34.52 0.12
N SER A 83 34.82 -33.84 -0.73
CA SER A 83 35.79 -32.82 -0.30
C SER A 83 35.14 -31.59 0.36
N SER A 84 33.84 -31.36 0.14
CA SER A 84 33.13 -30.15 0.57
C SER A 84 32.33 -30.31 1.88
N ASP A 85 32.18 -31.51 2.43
CA ASP A 85 31.34 -31.77 3.62
C ASP A 85 31.83 -31.11 4.92
N LEU A 86 33.07 -30.61 4.95
CA LEU A 86 33.63 -29.81 6.05
C LEU A 86 33.35 -28.29 5.92
N LEU A 87 32.70 -27.85 4.85
CA LEU A 87 32.34 -26.44 4.64
C LEU A 87 30.92 -26.14 5.14
N PRO A 88 30.69 -24.96 5.76
CA PRO A 88 29.34 -24.48 6.04
C PRO A 88 28.47 -24.44 4.78
N MET A 89 27.17 -24.68 4.94
CA MET A 89 26.25 -24.87 3.81
C MET A 89 26.26 -23.69 2.82
N ASP A 90 26.37 -22.45 3.33
CA ASP A 90 26.43 -21.22 2.54
C ASP A 90 27.74 -21.06 1.75
N LYS A 91 28.73 -21.95 1.94
CA LYS A 91 30.02 -21.98 1.23
C LYS A 91 30.12 -23.09 0.16
N LYS A 92 29.19 -24.06 0.11
CA LYS A 92 29.18 -25.03 -1.00
C LYS A 92 28.78 -24.34 -2.32
N LEU A 93 29.54 -24.58 -3.39
CA LEU A 93 29.30 -23.97 -4.71
C LEU A 93 27.94 -24.37 -5.31
N SER A 94 27.49 -25.59 -5.02
CA SER A 94 26.16 -26.13 -5.35
C SER A 94 25.03 -25.29 -4.75
N TYR A 95 25.11 -25.01 -3.44
CA TYR A 95 24.14 -24.15 -2.73
C TYR A 95 24.20 -22.70 -3.23
N GLN A 96 25.40 -22.14 -3.47
CA GLN A 96 25.52 -20.79 -4.01
C GLN A 96 24.99 -20.66 -5.45
N LEU A 97 25.08 -21.73 -6.26
CA LEU A 97 24.43 -21.80 -7.57
C LEU A 97 22.90 -21.92 -7.44
N PHE A 98 22.40 -22.77 -6.54
CA PHE A 98 20.98 -22.90 -6.22
C PHE A 98 20.37 -21.55 -5.79
N ASP A 99 21.02 -20.84 -4.87
CA ASP A 99 20.59 -19.51 -4.43
C ASP A 99 20.65 -18.46 -5.56
N SER A 100 21.62 -18.57 -6.47
CA SER A 100 21.68 -17.71 -7.66
C SER A 100 20.56 -18.00 -8.66
N LEU A 101 20.20 -19.27 -8.88
CA LEU A 101 19.23 -19.69 -9.89
C LEU A 101 17.77 -19.58 -9.41
N ARG A 102 17.47 -19.87 -8.14
CA ARG A 102 16.10 -19.79 -7.59
C ARG A 102 15.50 -18.37 -7.58
N ASN A 103 16.35 -17.35 -7.70
CA ASN A 103 15.96 -15.95 -7.83
C ASN A 103 15.69 -15.52 -9.29
N HIS A 104 15.88 -16.41 -10.26
CA HIS A 104 15.64 -16.11 -11.68
C HIS A 104 14.14 -16.26 -12.02
N PRO A 105 13.51 -15.30 -12.71
CA PRO A 105 12.12 -15.44 -13.14
C PRO A 105 11.96 -16.62 -14.13
N ASN A 106 10.83 -17.32 -14.02
CA ASN A 106 10.39 -18.42 -14.88
C ASN A 106 11.23 -19.72 -14.81
N THR A 107 11.90 -20.01 -13.70
CA THR A 107 12.62 -21.29 -13.51
C THR A 107 12.40 -21.81 -12.07
N SER A 108 11.84 -23.02 -11.93
CA SER A 108 11.89 -23.76 -10.65
C SER A 108 13.24 -24.48 -10.55
N VAL A 109 13.78 -24.59 -9.33
CA VAL A 109 15.09 -25.20 -9.09
C VAL A 109 15.02 -26.01 -7.81
N SER A 110 15.35 -27.29 -7.87
CA SER A 110 15.60 -28.12 -6.68
C SER A 110 17.10 -28.41 -6.52
N CYS A 111 17.52 -28.68 -5.29
CA CYS A 111 18.91 -29.03 -4.99
C CYS A 111 18.95 -30.23 -4.04
N ILE A 112 19.63 -31.30 -4.46
CA ILE A 112 19.81 -32.55 -3.73
C ILE A 112 21.29 -32.71 -3.41
N ILE A 113 21.65 -32.52 -2.15
CA ILE A 113 23.04 -32.55 -1.68
C ILE A 113 23.27 -33.86 -0.93
N GLN A 114 24.14 -34.71 -1.48
CA GLN A 114 24.64 -35.87 -0.76
C GLN A 114 25.60 -35.39 0.32
N SER A 115 25.40 -35.83 1.57
CA SER A 115 26.27 -35.45 2.68
C SER A 115 26.28 -36.46 3.82
N ALA A 116 27.45 -36.67 4.42
CA ALA A 116 27.66 -37.58 5.55
C ALA A 116 27.30 -36.96 6.92
N GLY A 117 26.16 -36.28 7.03
CA GLY A 117 25.56 -35.85 8.31
C GLY A 117 25.85 -34.40 8.73
N ILE A 118 25.55 -33.41 7.87
CA ILE A 118 25.51 -32.00 8.28
C ILE A 118 24.25 -31.73 9.11
N GLU A 119 24.43 -31.49 10.42
CA GLU A 119 23.42 -30.79 11.24
C GLU A 119 23.46 -29.28 10.93
N GLY A 120 22.29 -28.65 10.76
CA GLY A 120 22.18 -27.19 10.58
C GLY A 120 22.13 -26.67 9.14
N ALA A 121 21.68 -27.48 8.17
CA ALA A 121 21.23 -26.96 6.88
C ALA A 121 20.06 -25.96 7.10
N PRO A 122 19.97 -24.86 6.30
CA PRO A 122 18.88 -23.90 6.45
C PRO A 122 17.57 -24.50 5.95
N ASP A 123 16.48 -24.28 6.69
CA ASP A 123 15.13 -24.75 6.35
C ASP A 123 14.61 -23.95 5.13
N VAL A 124 14.83 -24.52 3.95
CA VAL A 124 14.59 -23.90 2.65
C VAL A 124 13.87 -24.92 1.77
N GLN A 125 12.68 -24.53 1.31
CA GLN A 125 11.89 -25.33 0.37
C GLN A 125 12.73 -25.67 -0.88
N ASP A 126 12.56 -26.92 -1.36
CA ASP A 126 13.26 -27.51 -2.51
C ASP A 126 14.78 -27.76 -2.35
N LEU A 127 15.33 -27.62 -1.13
CA LEU A 127 16.67 -28.10 -0.74
C LEU A 127 16.56 -29.40 0.06
N ASN A 128 17.04 -30.51 -0.50
CA ASN A 128 17.08 -31.84 0.13
C ASN A 128 18.51 -32.26 0.45
N VAL A 129 18.77 -32.71 1.69
CA VAL A 129 20.04 -33.35 2.07
C VAL A 129 19.83 -34.85 2.24
N VAL A 130 20.64 -35.67 1.55
CA VAL A 130 20.43 -37.13 1.46
C VAL A 130 21.70 -37.93 1.77
N PRO A 131 21.60 -39.18 2.27
CA PRO A 131 22.77 -40.04 2.48
C PRO A 131 23.45 -40.49 1.17
N ALA A 132 22.69 -40.58 0.07
CA ALA A 132 23.15 -40.97 -1.26
C ALA A 132 22.29 -40.31 -2.34
N LEU A 133 22.90 -39.77 -3.39
CA LEU A 133 22.16 -39.28 -4.57
C LEU A 133 21.71 -40.47 -5.43
N THR A 134 20.40 -40.70 -5.49
CA THR A 134 19.78 -41.80 -6.28
C THR A 134 19.04 -41.31 -7.52
N GLU A 135 18.68 -40.02 -7.58
CA GLU A 135 17.93 -39.42 -8.68
C GLU A 135 18.85 -38.83 -9.77
N LYS A 136 18.33 -38.72 -11.00
CA LYS A 136 19.04 -38.11 -12.12
C LYS A 136 18.85 -36.60 -12.15
N VAL A 137 19.95 -35.86 -12.01
CA VAL A 137 19.98 -34.40 -11.98
C VAL A 137 20.35 -33.78 -13.34
N HIS A 138 19.99 -32.50 -13.54
CA HIS A 138 20.40 -31.73 -14.73
C HIS A 138 21.82 -31.18 -14.60
N ILE A 139 22.21 -30.81 -13.37
CA ILE A 139 23.52 -30.23 -13.02
C ILE A 139 24.11 -31.10 -11.91
N LEU A 140 25.29 -31.69 -12.10
CA LEU A 140 25.95 -32.50 -11.09
C LEU A 140 27.29 -31.85 -10.67
N PHE A 141 27.45 -31.57 -9.38
CA PHE A 141 28.74 -31.28 -8.77
C PHE A 141 29.38 -32.59 -8.30
N ALA A 142 30.61 -32.87 -8.73
CA ALA A 142 31.36 -34.07 -8.33
C ALA A 142 32.87 -33.81 -8.31
N ASP A 143 33.61 -34.54 -7.46
CA ASP A 143 35.08 -34.46 -7.39
C ASP A 143 35.78 -35.12 -8.62
N GLY A 144 35.02 -35.73 -9.54
CA GLY A 144 35.53 -36.41 -10.74
C GLY A 144 34.43 -36.80 -11.75
N TYR A 145 34.81 -37.49 -12.83
CA TYR A 145 33.88 -37.86 -13.91
C TYR A 145 33.23 -39.26 -13.75
N GLU A 146 33.78 -40.12 -12.89
CA GLU A 146 33.28 -41.48 -12.69
C GLU A 146 31.92 -41.46 -11.98
N GLY A 147 30.93 -42.18 -12.53
CA GLY A 147 29.54 -42.13 -12.08
C GLY A 147 28.70 -40.95 -12.63
N GLY A 148 29.32 -39.97 -13.30
CA GLY A 148 28.62 -38.79 -13.80
C GLY A 148 27.51 -39.09 -14.81
N SER A 149 27.70 -40.07 -15.69
CA SER A 149 26.69 -40.47 -16.70
C SER A 149 25.51 -41.28 -16.14
N THR A 150 25.66 -41.90 -14.96
CA THR A 150 24.57 -42.63 -14.29
C THR A 150 23.66 -41.71 -13.48
N LEU A 151 24.21 -40.65 -12.87
CA LEU A 151 23.50 -39.71 -12.00
C LEU A 151 22.97 -38.46 -12.72
N THR A 152 23.13 -38.36 -14.04
CA THR A 152 22.64 -37.21 -14.83
C THR A 152 21.55 -37.58 -15.84
N LYS A 153 20.74 -36.57 -16.18
CA LYS A 153 19.81 -36.58 -17.32
C LYS A 153 20.57 -36.39 -18.65
N ASP A 154 19.84 -36.41 -19.77
CA ASP A 154 20.36 -35.99 -21.08
C ASP A 154 20.46 -34.44 -21.13
N GLN A 155 21.19 -33.86 -22.10
CA GLN A 155 21.52 -32.41 -22.14
C GLN A 155 22.10 -31.80 -20.83
N SER A 156 22.74 -32.61 -19.99
CA SER A 156 23.18 -32.26 -18.63
C SER A 156 24.59 -31.65 -18.53
N PHE A 157 24.84 -31.02 -17.38
CA PHE A 157 26.10 -30.37 -17.01
C PHE A 157 26.79 -31.08 -15.85
N LEU A 158 28.09 -31.30 -15.98
CA LEU A 158 28.98 -31.80 -14.93
C LEU A 158 29.93 -30.67 -14.51
N VAL A 159 29.90 -30.30 -13.24
CA VAL A 159 30.72 -29.24 -12.65
C VAL A 159 31.72 -29.88 -11.69
N ILE A 160 33.01 -29.74 -12.00
CA ILE A 160 34.09 -30.31 -11.19
C ILE A 160 34.84 -29.15 -10.51
N PRO A 161 34.78 -29.01 -9.17
CA PRO A 161 35.56 -28.01 -8.45
C PRO A 161 37.07 -28.19 -8.66
N ASN A 162 37.82 -27.08 -8.63
CA ASN A 162 39.28 -27.01 -8.84
C ASN A 162 39.77 -27.19 -10.31
N GLU A 163 41.07 -26.93 -10.50
CA GLU A 163 41.78 -27.04 -11.78
C GLU A 163 42.04 -28.51 -12.15
N ILE A 164 41.33 -29.04 -13.15
CA ILE A 164 41.72 -30.30 -13.80
C ILE A 164 42.90 -30.01 -14.74
N THR A 165 44.09 -30.47 -14.38
CA THR A 165 45.35 -30.20 -15.11
C THR A 165 45.53 -31.05 -16.37
N THR A 166 44.62 -32.00 -16.63
CA THR A 166 44.60 -32.88 -17.80
C THR A 166 43.34 -32.65 -18.65
N LYS A 167 43.47 -32.71 -19.97
CA LYS A 167 42.32 -32.69 -20.89
C LYS A 167 41.39 -33.86 -20.59
N VAL A 168 40.19 -33.58 -20.08
CA VAL A 168 39.11 -34.58 -19.97
C VAL A 168 38.42 -34.71 -21.33
N GLU A 169 39.09 -35.38 -22.26
CA GLU A 169 38.50 -35.81 -23.53
C GLU A 169 37.90 -37.21 -23.34
N SER A 170 36.80 -37.25 -22.60
CA SER A 170 35.95 -38.43 -22.44
C SER A 170 34.95 -38.49 -23.59
N ASN A 171 34.71 -39.68 -24.15
CA ASN A 171 33.75 -39.87 -25.25
C ASN A 171 32.32 -39.41 -24.91
N ALA A 172 32.00 -39.21 -23.62
CA ALA A 172 30.68 -38.77 -23.14
C ALA A 172 30.63 -37.32 -22.61
N TRP A 173 31.75 -36.62 -22.44
CA TRP A 173 31.79 -35.29 -21.78
C TRP A 173 32.80 -34.35 -22.45
N ILE A 174 32.37 -33.10 -22.71
CA ILE A 174 33.17 -32.08 -23.41
C ILE A 174 33.26 -30.82 -22.57
N SER A 175 34.47 -30.28 -22.38
CA SER A 175 34.69 -29.05 -21.61
C SER A 175 34.18 -27.81 -22.38
N ILE A 176 33.16 -27.17 -21.81
CA ILE A 176 32.53 -25.95 -22.33
C ILE A 176 32.90 -24.69 -21.54
N GLY A 177 33.50 -24.84 -20.36
CA GLY A 177 33.98 -23.72 -19.56
C GLY A 177 35.10 -24.11 -18.61
N GLN A 178 36.11 -23.25 -18.46
CA GLN A 178 37.20 -23.42 -17.51
C GLN A 178 37.37 -22.14 -16.69
N ARG A 179 37.24 -22.27 -15.37
CA ARG A 179 37.44 -21.22 -14.37
C ARG A 179 38.48 -21.65 -13.35
N LYS A 180 38.97 -20.68 -12.57
CA LYS A 180 39.81 -20.99 -11.41
C LYS A 180 39.03 -21.74 -10.31
N SER A 181 37.74 -21.47 -10.18
CA SER A 181 36.89 -22.10 -9.16
C SER A 181 36.45 -23.52 -9.53
N PHE A 182 36.21 -23.80 -10.82
CA PHE A 182 35.68 -25.07 -11.32
C PHE A 182 35.88 -25.24 -12.83
N ASN A 183 35.75 -26.48 -13.31
CA ASN A 183 35.60 -26.82 -14.72
C ASN A 183 34.16 -27.25 -15.02
N VAL A 184 33.63 -26.85 -16.18
CA VAL A 184 32.26 -27.17 -16.64
C VAL A 184 32.33 -28.04 -17.89
N LEU A 185 31.68 -29.20 -17.84
CA LEU A 185 31.51 -30.08 -18.98
C LEU A 185 30.03 -30.23 -19.35
N LYS A 186 29.73 -30.24 -20.65
CA LYS A 186 28.43 -30.65 -21.20
C LYS A 186 28.51 -32.12 -21.60
N ARG A 187 27.42 -32.87 -21.41
CA ARG A 187 27.31 -34.24 -21.92
C ARG A 187 27.29 -34.24 -23.45
N ARG A 188 28.09 -35.10 -24.09
CA ARG A 188 28.23 -35.16 -25.55
C ARG A 188 27.02 -35.86 -26.18
N GLU A 189 26.38 -35.21 -27.12
CA GLU A 189 25.41 -35.81 -28.06
C GLU A 189 26.02 -35.81 -29.47
N ALA A 190 25.88 -36.94 -30.19
CA ALA A 190 26.51 -37.13 -31.49
C ALA A 190 25.70 -36.40 -32.58
N SER A 191 26.16 -35.20 -32.93
CA SER A 191 25.54 -34.33 -33.93
C SER A 191 26.10 -34.65 -35.31
N ASP A 192 25.25 -35.09 -36.24
CA ASP A 192 25.64 -35.37 -37.64
C ASP A 192 25.69 -34.07 -38.45
N GLU A 193 26.78 -33.82 -39.20
CA GLU A 193 26.91 -32.61 -40.04
C GLU A 193 25.83 -32.57 -41.13
N ASP A 194 25.41 -33.73 -41.66
CA ASP A 194 24.34 -33.82 -42.68
C ASP A 194 22.93 -33.55 -42.11
N ALA A 195 22.77 -33.63 -40.77
CA ALA A 195 21.57 -33.24 -40.04
C ALA A 195 21.60 -31.77 -39.55
N CYS A 196 22.67 -31.02 -39.85
CA CYS A 196 22.87 -29.65 -39.39
C CYS A 196 22.70 -28.62 -40.53
N LYS A 197 21.81 -27.64 -40.33
CA LYS A 197 21.64 -26.51 -41.25
C LYS A 197 22.48 -25.32 -40.80
N TRP A 198 23.20 -24.69 -41.73
CA TRP A 198 23.95 -23.44 -41.49
C TRP A 198 23.33 -22.30 -42.32
N ILE A 199 23.03 -21.17 -41.69
CA ILE A 199 22.35 -20.00 -42.30
C ILE A 199 23.08 -18.72 -41.88
N SER A 200 23.42 -17.85 -42.82
CA SER A 200 23.96 -16.51 -42.51
C SER A 200 22.85 -15.47 -42.44
N VAL A 201 22.91 -14.59 -41.43
CA VAL A 201 21.91 -13.52 -41.20
C VAL A 201 22.46 -12.12 -41.43
N ASP A 202 23.56 -12.01 -42.18
CA ASP A 202 24.17 -10.72 -42.54
C ASP A 202 23.42 -10.02 -43.72
N ASP A 203 22.42 -10.67 -44.32
CA ASP A 203 21.44 -10.02 -45.22
C ASP A 203 20.40 -9.24 -44.39
N VAL A 204 20.68 -7.94 -44.25
CA VAL A 204 19.82 -6.96 -43.56
C VAL A 204 18.94 -6.13 -44.49
N ASP A 205 19.03 -6.33 -45.81
CA ASP A 205 18.27 -5.57 -46.81
C ASP A 205 17.03 -6.34 -47.29
N ALA A 206 17.15 -7.66 -47.47
CA ALA A 206 16.09 -8.52 -48.02
C ALA A 206 15.58 -9.58 -47.03
N PHE A 207 16.26 -9.80 -45.90
CA PHE A 207 15.87 -10.72 -44.82
C PHE A 207 15.52 -12.15 -45.28
N LYS A 208 16.11 -12.63 -46.38
CA LYS A 208 15.69 -13.90 -47.02
C LYS A 208 15.89 -15.11 -46.10
N TRP A 209 16.92 -15.05 -45.26
CA TRP A 209 17.24 -16.03 -44.23
C TRP A 209 16.08 -16.28 -43.25
N LEU A 210 15.17 -15.31 -43.02
CA LEU A 210 14.07 -15.46 -42.07
C LEU A 210 13.06 -16.52 -42.52
N GLN A 211 12.83 -16.65 -43.83
CA GLN A 211 11.98 -17.71 -44.39
C GLN A 211 12.70 -19.06 -44.39
N GLU A 212 14.03 -19.08 -44.59
CA GLU A 212 14.84 -20.29 -44.53
C GLU A 212 14.91 -20.86 -43.10
N VAL A 213 15.12 -20.01 -42.08
CA VAL A 213 15.06 -20.38 -40.66
C VAL A 213 13.69 -20.98 -40.32
N LYS A 214 12.59 -20.29 -40.69
CA LYS A 214 11.22 -20.79 -40.43
C LYS A 214 10.93 -22.12 -41.10
N GLY A 215 11.39 -22.32 -42.34
CA GLY A 215 11.28 -23.62 -43.02
C GLY A 215 12.05 -24.71 -42.28
N CYS A 216 13.31 -24.47 -41.93
CA CYS A 216 14.15 -25.47 -41.27
C CYS A 216 13.74 -25.79 -39.83
N MET A 217 13.06 -24.88 -39.10
CA MET A 217 12.53 -25.17 -37.77
C MET A 217 11.44 -26.25 -37.80
N VAL A 218 10.57 -26.22 -38.82
CA VAL A 218 9.47 -27.17 -39.03
C VAL A 218 9.93 -28.45 -39.75
N ASP A 219 11.04 -28.41 -40.49
CA ASP A 219 11.62 -29.58 -41.16
C ASP A 219 12.35 -30.50 -40.16
N ASP A 220 11.83 -31.72 -39.98
CA ASP A 220 12.40 -32.74 -39.09
C ASP A 220 13.65 -33.43 -39.66
N LYS A 221 14.05 -33.13 -40.90
CA LYS A 221 15.37 -33.49 -41.41
C LYS A 221 16.50 -32.84 -40.57
N TYR A 222 16.29 -31.62 -40.08
CA TYR A 222 17.33 -30.88 -39.36
C TYR A 222 17.18 -31.03 -37.85
N GLN A 223 18.23 -31.54 -37.21
CA GLN A 223 18.32 -31.63 -35.75
C GLN A 223 18.84 -30.31 -35.15
N GLN A 224 19.74 -29.61 -35.86
CA GLN A 224 20.32 -28.34 -35.42
C GLN A 224 20.36 -27.31 -36.55
N ILE A 225 20.19 -26.04 -36.19
CA ILE A 225 20.12 -24.89 -37.09
C ILE A 225 21.07 -23.80 -36.55
N TYR A 226 22.24 -23.72 -37.16
CA TYR A 226 23.28 -22.74 -36.85
C TYR A 226 23.05 -21.44 -37.61
N ILE A 227 22.65 -20.42 -36.87
CA ILE A 227 22.44 -19.04 -37.33
C ILE A 227 23.74 -18.26 -37.11
N VAL A 228 24.34 -17.76 -38.19
CA VAL A 228 25.70 -17.19 -38.21
C VAL A 228 25.68 -15.70 -38.59
N SER A 229 26.34 -14.87 -37.80
CA SER A 229 26.50 -13.43 -38.01
C SER A 229 27.97 -13.04 -38.03
N LYS A 230 28.43 -12.41 -39.11
CA LYS A 230 29.78 -11.82 -39.25
C LYS A 230 29.81 -10.32 -38.96
N THR A 231 28.66 -9.66 -39.00
CA THR A 231 28.48 -8.24 -38.68
C THR A 231 28.44 -7.98 -37.17
N GLN A 232 28.85 -6.77 -36.76
CA GLN A 232 28.94 -6.36 -35.35
C GLN A 232 27.58 -5.92 -34.75
N ASN A 233 26.62 -5.53 -35.59
CA ASN A 233 25.36 -4.87 -35.18
C ASN A 233 24.10 -5.70 -35.48
N SER A 234 24.21 -7.00 -35.76
CA SER A 234 23.10 -7.87 -36.20
C SER A 234 21.99 -8.12 -35.17
N GLY A 235 22.21 -7.78 -33.90
CA GLY A 235 21.27 -8.10 -32.82
C GLY A 235 21.09 -9.60 -32.53
N ILE A 236 21.94 -10.46 -33.10
CA ILE A 236 21.78 -11.93 -33.09
C ILE A 236 21.51 -12.52 -31.69
N LEU A 237 22.12 -11.99 -30.63
CA LEU A 237 21.91 -12.47 -29.26
C LEU A 237 20.44 -12.33 -28.81
N GLY A 238 19.80 -11.22 -29.13
CA GLY A 238 18.38 -11.00 -28.84
C GLY A 238 17.49 -11.88 -29.71
N LEU A 239 17.78 -11.95 -31.02
CA LEU A 239 17.07 -12.81 -31.97
C LEU A 239 17.09 -14.29 -31.52
N ILE A 240 18.25 -14.80 -31.10
CA ILE A 240 18.41 -16.18 -30.64
C ILE A 240 17.64 -16.42 -29.33
N ASN A 241 17.66 -15.47 -28.40
CA ASN A 241 16.87 -15.58 -27.17
C ASN A 241 15.35 -15.54 -27.43
N CYS A 242 14.88 -14.87 -28.48
CA CYS A 242 13.49 -14.99 -28.95
C CYS A 242 13.22 -16.35 -29.59
N LEU A 243 14.04 -16.77 -30.57
CA LEU A 243 13.81 -18.00 -31.35
C LEU A 243 13.87 -19.29 -30.51
N LYS A 244 14.62 -19.31 -29.41
CA LYS A 244 14.61 -20.44 -28.45
C LYS A 244 13.24 -20.69 -27.80
N LEU A 245 12.44 -19.64 -27.63
CA LEU A 245 11.13 -19.70 -26.98
C LEU A 245 10.01 -20.14 -27.93
N GLU A 246 10.31 -20.32 -29.22
CA GLU A 246 9.35 -20.82 -30.21
C GLU A 246 9.07 -22.33 -29.97
N PRO A 247 7.83 -22.73 -29.66
CA PRO A 247 7.52 -24.13 -29.29
C PRO A 247 7.69 -25.11 -30.45
N THR A 248 7.76 -24.62 -31.69
CA THR A 248 8.03 -25.41 -32.89
C THR A 248 9.47 -25.24 -33.34
N GLY A 249 10.39 -25.99 -32.72
CA GLY A 249 11.78 -26.10 -33.16
C GLY A 249 12.77 -25.11 -32.54
N GLY A 250 12.38 -24.31 -31.55
CA GLY A 250 13.29 -23.39 -30.84
C GLY A 250 14.50 -24.10 -30.23
N GLN A 251 14.34 -25.34 -29.78
CA GLN A 251 15.43 -26.19 -29.26
C GLN A 251 16.45 -26.62 -30.32
N LYS A 252 16.12 -26.54 -31.62
CA LYS A 252 17.05 -26.79 -32.74
C LYS A 252 18.04 -25.62 -32.96
N ILE A 253 17.76 -24.43 -32.42
CA ILE A 253 18.47 -23.19 -32.76
C ILE A 253 19.83 -23.08 -32.04
N ARG A 254 20.88 -22.69 -32.78
CA ARG A 254 22.22 -22.36 -32.27
C ARG A 254 22.69 -21.02 -32.84
N GLY A 255 23.14 -20.10 -31.99
CA GLY A 255 23.58 -18.75 -32.38
C GLY A 255 25.09 -18.60 -32.41
N VAL A 256 25.65 -18.17 -33.55
CA VAL A 256 27.10 -17.99 -33.76
C VAL A 256 27.41 -16.57 -34.21
N SER A 257 28.20 -15.84 -33.43
CA SER A 257 28.71 -14.51 -33.80
C SER A 257 30.22 -14.56 -34.02
N MET A 258 30.68 -14.21 -35.23
CA MET A 258 32.08 -14.26 -35.65
C MET A 258 32.46 -12.96 -36.35
N ILE A 259 32.63 -11.89 -35.57
CA ILE A 259 32.83 -10.54 -36.09
C ILE A 259 34.06 -10.52 -37.02
N GLY A 260 33.83 -10.24 -38.31
CA GLY A 260 34.87 -10.14 -39.33
C GLY A 260 35.62 -11.44 -39.67
N LYS A 261 35.07 -12.63 -39.39
CA LYS A 261 35.70 -13.92 -39.73
C LYS A 261 34.76 -14.88 -40.46
N ASP A 262 35.33 -15.65 -41.37
CA ASP A 262 34.65 -16.76 -42.05
C ASP A 262 34.64 -18.04 -41.22
N LEU A 263 33.66 -18.90 -41.51
CA LEU A 263 33.40 -20.17 -40.85
C LEU A 263 34.28 -21.27 -41.48
N SER A 264 35.44 -21.58 -40.89
CA SER A 264 36.28 -22.71 -41.32
C SER A 264 35.69 -24.05 -40.89
N LYS A 265 36.19 -25.16 -41.45
CA LYS A 265 35.75 -26.50 -41.02
C LYS A 265 36.10 -26.76 -39.56
N ASP A 266 37.33 -26.45 -39.13
CA ASP A 266 37.78 -26.64 -37.73
C ASP A 266 36.91 -25.86 -36.73
N VAL A 267 36.34 -24.72 -37.16
CA VAL A 267 35.36 -23.96 -36.37
C VAL A 267 33.99 -24.64 -36.35
N LYS A 268 33.50 -25.20 -37.46
CA LYS A 268 32.27 -26.02 -37.47
C LYS A 268 32.42 -27.22 -36.53
N ASP A 269 33.50 -27.98 -36.68
CA ASP A 269 33.75 -29.20 -35.91
C ASP A 269 33.76 -28.88 -34.40
N MET A 270 34.45 -27.80 -33.98
CA MET A 270 34.46 -27.32 -32.60
C MET A 270 33.09 -26.82 -32.09
N LEU A 271 32.26 -26.22 -32.94
CA LEU A 271 30.89 -25.80 -32.58
C LEU A 271 29.96 -27.00 -32.42
N LEU A 272 30.02 -27.96 -33.35
CA LEU A 272 29.26 -29.22 -33.31
C LEU A 272 29.63 -30.09 -32.11
N GLU A 273 30.91 -30.14 -31.74
CA GLU A 273 31.36 -30.85 -30.54
C GLU A 273 30.84 -30.20 -29.25
N ARG A 274 30.79 -28.87 -29.18
CA ARG A 274 30.37 -28.16 -27.95
C ARG A 274 28.86 -28.02 -27.79
N ASP A 275 28.10 -28.02 -28.89
CA ASP A 275 26.65 -27.89 -28.92
C ASP A 275 26.13 -26.74 -28.01
N LEU A 276 26.73 -25.56 -28.15
CA LEU A 276 26.39 -24.38 -27.36
C LEU A 276 25.41 -23.47 -28.10
N ASN A 277 24.27 -23.21 -27.45
CA ASN A 277 23.17 -22.38 -27.93
C ASN A 277 23.58 -20.95 -28.31
N ILE A 278 24.62 -20.40 -27.67
CA ILE A 278 25.23 -19.11 -28.04
C ILE A 278 26.76 -19.28 -27.98
N SER A 279 27.43 -18.99 -29.09
CA SER A 279 28.89 -18.93 -29.19
C SER A 279 29.32 -17.64 -29.88
N VAL A 280 30.17 -16.87 -29.21
CA VAL A 280 30.69 -15.58 -29.69
C VAL A 280 32.21 -15.64 -29.78
N LEU A 281 32.74 -15.41 -30.99
CA LEU A 281 34.16 -15.18 -31.23
C LEU A 281 34.43 -13.68 -31.25
N ARG A 282 35.13 -13.19 -30.21
CA ARG A 282 35.50 -11.78 -30.05
C ARG A 282 36.98 -11.68 -29.75
N ASP A 283 37.67 -10.78 -30.45
CA ASP A 283 39.10 -10.50 -30.25
C ASP A 283 40.01 -11.76 -30.33
N GLY A 284 39.55 -12.76 -31.09
CA GLY A 284 40.22 -14.07 -31.25
C GLY A 284 39.83 -15.14 -30.22
N ILE A 285 39.06 -14.78 -29.20
CA ILE A 285 38.68 -15.64 -28.05
C ILE A 285 37.20 -16.04 -28.16
N TRP A 286 36.89 -17.31 -27.89
CA TRP A 286 35.51 -17.80 -27.80
C TRP A 286 34.92 -17.61 -26.41
N GLY A 287 33.68 -17.12 -26.35
CA GLY A 287 32.92 -16.90 -25.12
C GLY A 287 31.42 -16.70 -25.39
N THR A 288 30.71 -16.20 -24.39
CA THR A 288 29.32 -15.73 -24.52
C THR A 288 29.16 -14.35 -23.88
N TYR A 289 27.99 -13.72 -24.01
CA TYR A 289 27.60 -12.59 -23.17
C TYR A 289 26.77 -13.10 -22.00
N ILE A 290 27.10 -12.66 -20.78
CA ILE A 290 26.33 -12.96 -19.57
C ILE A 290 25.63 -11.70 -19.06
N HIS A 291 24.49 -11.88 -18.39
CA HIS A 291 23.81 -10.84 -17.64
C HIS A 291 24.49 -10.71 -16.28
N GLN A 292 24.93 -9.51 -15.91
CA GLN A 292 25.47 -9.21 -14.58
C GLN A 292 24.67 -8.09 -13.92
N GLN A 293 24.09 -8.38 -12.75
CA GLN A 293 23.45 -7.36 -11.89
C GLN A 293 24.51 -6.46 -11.25
N MET A 294 24.24 -5.16 -11.23
CA MET A 294 25.05 -4.16 -10.57
C MET A 294 24.44 -3.78 -9.22
N ASP A 295 25.20 -3.92 -8.12
CA ASP A 295 24.76 -3.36 -6.83
C ASP A 295 24.75 -1.83 -6.92
N PHE A 296 23.54 -1.27 -6.91
CA PHE A 296 23.30 0.17 -6.96
C PHE A 296 23.96 0.91 -5.78
N LYS A 297 24.12 0.26 -4.61
CA LYS A 297 24.79 0.83 -3.43
C LYS A 297 26.31 0.91 -3.63
N GLU A 298 26.94 -0.13 -4.16
CA GLU A 298 28.37 -0.10 -4.51
C GLU A 298 28.66 0.83 -5.69
N ALA A 299 27.78 0.90 -6.68
CA ALA A 299 27.88 1.83 -7.82
C ALA A 299 27.83 3.28 -7.34
N THR A 300 26.80 3.66 -6.57
CA THR A 300 26.65 5.03 -6.04
C THR A 300 27.82 5.42 -5.15
N ARG A 301 28.34 4.51 -4.31
CA ARG A 301 29.56 4.74 -3.50
C ARG A 301 30.83 4.97 -4.32
N LYS A 302 30.91 4.45 -5.54
CA LYS A 302 32.09 4.59 -6.42
C LYS A 302 32.00 5.82 -7.33
N THR A 303 30.80 6.27 -7.68
CA THR A 303 30.58 7.46 -8.53
C THR A 303 30.54 8.77 -7.74
N THR A 304 30.18 8.77 -6.45
CA THR A 304 30.05 9.99 -5.63
C THR A 304 31.38 10.59 -5.14
N LYS A 305 32.26 10.95 -6.08
CA LYS A 305 32.96 12.24 -5.95
C LYS A 305 32.01 13.32 -6.44
N MET A 306 31.22 13.89 -5.53
CA MET A 306 30.32 15.00 -5.86
C MET A 306 31.08 16.08 -6.64
N LYS A 307 30.51 16.51 -7.77
CA LYS A 307 30.87 17.81 -8.34
C LYS A 307 30.35 18.90 -7.39
N LYS A 308 30.90 20.11 -7.50
CA LYS A 308 30.82 21.16 -6.47
C LYS A 308 29.41 21.48 -5.95
N ASP A 309 28.39 21.36 -6.79
CA ASP A 309 27.06 21.88 -6.51
C ASP A 309 26.04 20.76 -6.25
N GLY A 310 25.33 20.85 -5.12
CA GLY A 310 24.34 19.87 -4.71
C GLY A 310 23.34 20.41 -3.69
N PHE A 311 22.26 19.66 -3.47
CA PHE A 311 21.20 19.98 -2.51
C PHE A 311 20.78 18.79 -1.66
N LEU A 312 20.19 19.05 -0.50
CA LEU A 312 19.71 18.03 0.43
C LEU A 312 18.24 17.68 0.14
N ASN A 313 17.89 16.38 0.12
CA ASN A 313 16.53 15.92 -0.15
C ASN A 313 16.22 14.56 0.51
N THR A 314 14.94 14.28 0.78
CA THR A 314 14.45 12.96 1.21
C THR A 314 14.01 12.13 0.02
N LEU A 315 14.67 11.00 -0.25
CA LEU A 315 14.27 10.10 -1.35
C LEU A 315 12.93 9.38 -1.04
N VAL A 316 12.61 9.16 0.23
CA VAL A 316 11.39 8.50 0.71
C VAL A 316 10.76 9.36 1.80
N ARG A 317 9.66 10.06 1.47
CA ARG A 317 8.93 10.89 2.43
C ARG A 317 8.39 10.05 3.58
N GLY A 318 8.53 10.55 4.81
CA GLY A 318 8.23 9.81 6.04
C GLY A 318 9.43 9.06 6.62
N ASP A 319 10.44 8.74 5.82
CA ASP A 319 11.68 8.09 6.26
C ASP A 319 12.86 9.07 6.23
N LEU A 320 13.26 9.54 7.41
CA LEU A 320 14.39 10.46 7.58
C LEU A 320 15.75 9.80 7.31
N SER A 321 15.85 8.47 7.26
CA SER A 321 17.09 7.79 6.83
C SER A 321 17.35 7.88 5.32
N SER A 322 16.33 8.29 4.56
CA SER A 322 16.43 8.58 3.11
C SER A 322 16.94 9.98 2.78
N LEU A 323 17.29 10.80 3.80
CA LEU A 323 17.80 12.15 3.64
C LEU A 323 19.25 12.12 3.13
N THR A 324 19.49 12.57 1.90
CA THR A 324 20.80 12.54 1.25
C THR A 324 21.07 13.80 0.41
N TRP A 325 22.34 14.02 0.10
CA TRP A 325 22.75 14.96 -0.94
C TRP A 325 22.48 14.41 -2.33
N ILE A 326 22.07 15.28 -3.25
CA ILE A 326 21.83 15.05 -4.68
C ILE A 326 22.68 16.07 -5.47
N GLU A 327 23.28 15.65 -6.59
CA GLU A 327 24.04 16.55 -7.49
C GLU A 327 23.07 17.51 -8.22
N SER A 328 23.36 18.81 -8.20
CA SER A 328 22.53 19.82 -8.86
C SER A 328 22.66 19.75 -10.39
N SER A 329 21.58 20.04 -11.10
CA SER A 329 21.63 20.16 -12.57
C SER A 329 22.56 21.32 -12.99
N PRO A 330 23.38 21.17 -14.06
CA PRO A 330 24.13 22.27 -14.67
C PRO A 330 23.29 23.47 -15.15
N SER A 331 21.96 23.35 -15.14
CA SER A 331 21.03 24.46 -15.38
C SER A 331 20.80 25.35 -14.15
N ASP A 332 20.83 24.81 -12.93
CA ASP A 332 20.52 25.57 -11.71
C ASP A 332 21.66 26.54 -11.31
N SER A 333 22.88 26.32 -11.80
CA SER A 333 24.07 27.15 -11.53
C SER A 333 24.16 28.44 -12.39
N LYS A 334 23.10 28.79 -13.12
CA LYS A 334 22.99 30.05 -13.88
C LYS A 334 21.90 30.93 -13.28
N ALA A 335 22.24 32.17 -12.97
CA ALA A 335 21.26 33.19 -12.60
C ALA A 335 20.40 33.56 -13.83
N THR A 336 19.10 33.76 -13.61
CA THR A 336 18.24 34.47 -14.56
C THR A 336 18.30 35.98 -14.34
N ASP A 337 17.88 36.79 -15.31
CA ASP A 337 17.90 38.25 -15.20
C ASP A 337 17.20 38.74 -13.93
N GLY A 338 17.97 39.40 -13.05
CA GLY A 338 17.51 39.93 -11.76
C GLY A 338 17.90 39.11 -10.52
N GLU A 339 18.23 37.82 -10.66
CA GLU A 339 18.65 36.98 -9.53
C GLU A 339 20.16 37.08 -9.23
N VAL A 340 20.54 36.82 -7.97
CA VAL A 340 21.92 36.68 -7.51
C VAL A 340 22.16 35.24 -7.05
N ILE A 341 23.33 34.68 -7.41
CA ILE A 341 23.82 33.41 -6.84
C ILE A 341 24.62 33.70 -5.57
N CYS A 342 24.31 32.99 -4.50
CA CYS A 342 25.05 33.00 -3.24
C CYS A 342 25.61 31.60 -2.94
N ASN A 343 26.85 31.52 -2.46
CA ASN A 343 27.36 30.32 -1.80
C ASN A 343 26.71 30.23 -0.41
N VAL A 344 26.18 29.08 -0.04
CA VAL A 344 25.54 28.88 1.26
C VAL A 344 26.57 28.40 2.29
N GLU A 345 26.61 29.06 3.45
CA GLU A 345 27.48 28.67 4.57
C GLU A 345 26.66 28.06 5.72
N TYR A 346 25.46 28.62 5.97
CA TYR A 346 24.51 28.14 6.96
C TYR A 346 23.10 28.11 6.36
N ALA A 347 22.40 26.98 6.53
CA ALA A 347 21.03 26.76 6.08
C ALA A 347 20.18 26.19 7.24
N PRO A 348 19.31 27.00 7.87
CA PRO A 348 18.42 26.55 8.93
C PRO A 348 17.36 25.54 8.47
N LEU A 349 16.96 24.66 9.39
CA LEU A 349 15.79 23.79 9.25
C LEU A 349 14.57 24.48 9.85
N ASN A 350 13.53 24.71 9.04
CA ASN A 350 12.26 25.24 9.50
C ASN A 350 11.23 24.12 9.74
N PHE A 351 10.17 24.42 10.50
CA PHE A 351 9.06 23.49 10.74
C PHE A 351 8.46 22.93 9.43
N ARG A 352 8.40 23.74 8.37
CA ARG A 352 7.97 23.30 7.04
C ARG A 352 8.82 22.14 6.53
N ASP A 353 10.14 22.27 6.58
CA ASP A 353 11.07 21.29 6.02
C ASP A 353 10.98 19.96 6.77
N VAL A 354 10.83 20.02 8.11
CA VAL A 354 10.59 18.84 8.96
C VAL A 354 9.24 18.19 8.64
N MET A 355 8.17 18.97 8.44
CA MET A 355 6.85 18.42 8.11
C MET A 355 6.78 17.83 6.69
N LEU A 356 7.51 18.38 5.72
CA LEU A 356 7.67 17.80 4.37
C LEU A 356 8.44 16.47 4.44
N ALA A 357 9.61 16.48 5.09
CA ALA A 357 10.47 15.31 5.21
C ALA A 357 9.78 14.15 5.95
N THR A 358 9.01 14.44 7.00
CA THR A 358 8.22 13.45 7.75
C THR A 358 6.86 13.12 7.10
N GLY A 359 6.54 13.69 5.94
CA GLY A 359 5.28 13.43 5.22
C GLY A 359 4.00 13.97 5.90
N LYS A 360 4.15 14.80 6.95
CA LYS A 360 3.03 15.43 7.69
C LYS A 360 2.45 16.66 6.97
N LEU A 361 3.17 17.23 6.02
CA LEU A 361 2.68 18.28 5.10
C LEU A 361 2.76 17.74 3.67
N PRO A 362 1.65 17.71 2.89
CA PRO A 362 1.68 17.33 1.49
C PRO A 362 2.38 18.40 0.62
N PRO A 363 3.00 18.03 -0.51
CA PRO A 363 3.63 18.99 -1.43
C PRO A 363 2.62 19.98 -2.03
N ASP A 364 1.37 19.55 -2.18
CA ASP A 364 0.22 20.34 -2.64
C ASP A 364 -0.06 21.59 -1.78
N ALA A 365 0.56 21.69 -0.59
CA ALA A 365 0.53 22.87 0.26
C ALA A 365 1.69 23.86 0.03
N LEU A 366 2.57 23.59 -0.94
CA LEU A 366 3.67 24.48 -1.34
C LEU A 366 3.19 25.50 -2.40
N PRO A 367 3.69 26.75 -2.35
CA PRO A 367 3.30 27.77 -3.33
C PRO A 367 3.95 27.52 -4.70
N GLY A 368 3.24 27.90 -5.77
CA GLY A 368 3.75 27.87 -7.13
C GLY A 368 3.93 26.45 -7.70
N ASP A 369 4.99 26.24 -8.45
CA ASP A 369 5.36 24.97 -9.08
C ASP A 369 6.18 24.04 -8.16
N LEU A 370 6.55 24.49 -6.95
CA LEU A 370 7.44 23.77 -6.03
C LEU A 370 7.00 22.32 -5.72
N ALA A 371 5.71 22.01 -5.80
CA ALA A 371 5.20 20.65 -5.63
C ALA A 371 5.73 19.65 -6.69
N THR A 372 6.20 20.13 -7.84
CA THR A 372 6.80 19.31 -8.93
C THR A 372 8.32 19.37 -8.99
N GLN A 373 8.96 20.30 -8.26
CA GLN A 373 10.42 20.40 -8.20
C GLN A 373 11.02 19.34 -7.27
N GLU A 374 12.24 18.87 -7.58
CA GLU A 374 12.93 17.87 -6.75
C GLU A 374 13.53 18.49 -5.48
N CYS A 375 14.00 19.74 -5.54
CA CYS A 375 14.59 20.46 -4.40
C CYS A 375 13.54 21.39 -3.76
N VAL A 376 12.97 20.95 -2.62
CA VAL A 376 11.89 21.67 -1.92
C VAL A 376 12.25 22.16 -0.50
N LEU A 377 13.42 21.78 0.01
CA LEU A 377 13.82 22.03 1.41
C LEU A 377 14.62 23.33 1.57
N GLY A 378 14.43 23.99 2.71
CA GLY A 378 15.12 25.20 3.14
C GLY A 378 14.41 26.48 2.68
N LEU A 379 14.14 27.36 3.65
CA LEU A 379 13.45 28.65 3.47
C LEU A 379 14.37 29.88 3.57
N GLU A 380 15.58 29.70 4.06
CA GLU A 380 16.50 30.80 4.36
C GLU A 380 17.94 30.29 4.39
N PHE A 381 18.88 31.23 4.30
CA PHE A 381 20.30 30.95 4.35
C PHE A 381 21.08 32.16 4.88
N ALA A 382 22.30 31.91 5.35
CA ALA A 382 23.38 32.89 5.38
C ALA A 382 24.57 32.37 4.57
N GLY A 383 25.24 33.26 3.84
CA GLY A 383 26.28 32.90 2.90
C GLY A 383 27.00 34.09 2.29
N THR A 384 27.72 33.86 1.20
CA THR A 384 28.55 34.88 0.54
C THR A 384 28.27 34.99 -0.96
N VAL A 385 28.20 36.23 -1.47
CA VAL A 385 28.02 36.51 -2.89
C VAL A 385 29.37 36.32 -3.63
N PRO A 386 29.54 35.31 -4.51
CA PRO A 386 30.86 34.91 -5.00
C PRO A 386 31.61 35.97 -5.81
N SER A 387 30.88 36.89 -6.44
CA SER A 387 31.44 37.97 -7.27
C SER A 387 31.95 39.18 -6.46
N SER A 388 31.60 39.29 -5.19
CA SER A 388 31.93 40.47 -4.35
C SER A 388 32.46 40.13 -2.95
N GLY A 389 32.34 38.88 -2.51
CA GLY A 389 32.69 38.47 -1.14
C GLY A 389 31.76 39.01 -0.06
N LYS A 390 30.67 39.71 -0.42
CA LYS A 390 29.71 40.25 0.55
C LYS A 390 29.02 39.14 1.33
N ARG A 391 29.03 39.29 2.67
CA ARG A 391 28.27 38.47 3.61
C ARG A 391 26.79 38.84 3.54
N VAL A 392 25.94 37.87 3.24
CA VAL A 392 24.50 38.07 3.05
C VAL A 392 23.68 37.02 3.79
N MET A 393 22.49 37.42 4.21
CA MET A 393 21.43 36.53 4.69
C MET A 393 20.18 36.77 3.83
N GLY A 394 19.39 35.73 3.56
CA GLY A 394 18.27 35.85 2.63
C GLY A 394 17.18 34.82 2.85
N LEU A 395 15.98 35.15 2.35
CA LEU A 395 14.79 34.32 2.38
C LEU A 395 14.49 33.81 0.97
N VAL A 396 14.19 32.52 0.85
CA VAL A 396 13.96 31.83 -0.42
C VAL A 396 12.73 30.93 -0.33
N PRO A 397 11.95 30.76 -1.41
CA PRO A 397 10.74 29.94 -1.36
C PRO A 397 11.06 28.43 -1.23
N ALA A 398 12.23 28.00 -1.71
CA ALA A 398 12.80 26.66 -1.55
C ALA A 398 14.32 26.71 -1.83
N LYS A 399 14.99 25.56 -1.80
CA LYS A 399 16.41 25.36 -2.16
C LYS A 399 17.43 26.03 -1.22
N GLY A 400 17.02 26.50 -0.03
CA GLY A 400 17.96 27.03 0.97
C GLY A 400 18.94 25.97 1.50
N LEU A 401 18.52 24.70 1.55
CA LEU A 401 19.37 23.56 1.97
C LEU A 401 20.19 23.00 0.79
N ALA A 402 21.07 23.85 0.26
CA ALA A 402 21.97 23.55 -0.86
C ALA A 402 23.38 24.11 -0.61
N THR A 403 24.34 23.79 -1.48
CA THR A 403 25.70 24.38 -1.48
C THR A 403 25.72 25.81 -2.04
N SER A 404 24.81 26.09 -2.97
CA SER A 404 24.67 27.35 -3.68
C SER A 404 23.18 27.59 -3.97
N VAL A 405 22.72 28.83 -3.89
CA VAL A 405 21.29 29.19 -3.99
C VAL A 405 21.11 30.44 -4.85
N ARG A 406 19.98 30.53 -5.57
CA ARG A 406 19.55 31.73 -6.30
C ARG A 406 18.56 32.52 -5.45
N VAL A 407 18.75 33.82 -5.34
CA VAL A 407 17.95 34.73 -4.51
C VAL A 407 17.59 36.01 -5.27
N ASP A 408 16.37 36.50 -5.08
CA ASP A 408 15.95 37.84 -5.48
C ASP A 408 16.58 38.85 -4.48
N PRO A 409 17.33 39.86 -4.94
CA PRO A 409 17.91 40.90 -4.09
C PRO A 409 16.92 41.59 -3.13
N SER A 410 15.62 41.59 -3.46
CA SER A 410 14.53 42.13 -2.64
C SER A 410 14.30 41.34 -1.33
N PHE A 411 14.75 40.08 -1.27
CA PHE A 411 14.67 39.18 -0.11
C PHE A 411 16.07 38.84 0.45
N MET A 412 17.04 39.73 0.24
CA MET A 412 18.42 39.59 0.68
C MET A 412 18.87 40.82 1.48
N TRP A 413 19.61 40.59 2.57
CA TRP A 413 20.14 41.61 3.46
C TRP A 413 21.65 41.40 3.67
N GLU A 414 22.42 42.49 3.73
CA GLU A 414 23.84 42.42 4.10
C GLU A 414 23.96 42.11 5.60
N VAL A 415 24.85 41.18 5.96
CA VAL A 415 25.02 40.76 7.36
C VAL A 415 25.81 41.82 8.12
N PRO A 416 25.31 42.31 9.28
CA PRO A 416 26.05 43.24 10.13
C PRO A 416 27.45 42.71 10.49
N GLU A 417 28.45 43.58 10.44
CA GLU A 417 29.87 43.22 10.65
C GLU A 417 30.10 42.47 11.97
N HIS A 418 29.36 42.83 13.02
CA HIS A 418 29.44 42.29 14.37
C HIS A 418 28.60 41.00 14.61
N TRP A 419 27.87 40.50 13.62
CA TRP A 419 27.17 39.20 13.71
C TRP A 419 28.03 38.08 13.12
N THR A 420 27.91 36.84 13.61
CA THR A 420 28.45 35.67 12.89
C THR A 420 27.51 35.27 11.75
N MET A 421 27.99 34.41 10.84
CA MET A 421 27.13 33.82 9.80
C MET A 421 26.06 32.88 10.39
N GLN A 422 26.36 32.26 11.54
CA GLN A 422 25.41 31.43 12.27
C GLN A 422 24.28 32.26 12.88
N ASP A 423 24.59 33.41 13.50
CA ASP A 423 23.56 34.30 14.06
C ASP A 423 22.67 34.85 12.94
N ALA A 424 23.28 35.34 11.86
CA ALA A 424 22.59 35.91 10.71
C ALA A 424 21.61 34.93 10.04
N ALA A 425 21.94 33.64 10.03
CA ALA A 425 21.05 32.60 9.52
C ALA A 425 19.74 32.48 10.32
N THR A 426 19.71 32.86 11.60
CA THR A 426 18.51 32.72 12.46
C THR A 426 17.43 33.80 12.24
N VAL A 427 17.68 34.78 11.38
CA VAL A 427 16.89 36.02 11.30
C VAL A 427 15.80 36.03 10.20
N PRO A 428 16.07 35.64 8.93
CA PRO A 428 15.20 35.95 7.80
C PRO A 428 13.73 35.52 7.96
N VAL A 429 13.44 34.25 8.22
CA VAL A 429 12.05 33.73 8.31
C VAL A 429 11.35 34.26 9.54
N VAL A 430 11.97 34.18 10.72
CA VAL A 430 11.27 34.48 11.98
C VAL A 430 10.97 35.97 12.13
N TYR A 431 11.90 36.86 11.76
CA TYR A 431 11.67 38.30 11.83
C TYR A 431 10.75 38.79 10.70
N SER A 432 10.87 38.26 9.48
CA SER A 432 9.91 38.57 8.40
C SER A 432 8.50 38.13 8.76
N THR A 433 8.34 36.93 9.34
CA THR A 433 7.04 36.42 9.79
C THR A 433 6.46 37.26 10.92
N ALA A 434 7.29 37.66 11.90
CA ALA A 434 6.86 38.51 13.01
C ALA A 434 6.44 39.91 12.54
N TYR A 435 7.25 40.57 11.70
CA TYR A 435 6.93 41.88 11.15
C TYR A 435 5.67 41.84 10.27
N TYR A 436 5.56 40.85 9.38
CA TYR A 436 4.38 40.68 8.55
C TYR A 436 3.11 40.42 9.39
N SER A 437 3.19 39.57 10.41
CA SER A 437 2.03 39.23 11.25
C SER A 437 1.60 40.38 12.16
N LEU A 438 2.55 41.07 12.81
CA LEU A 438 2.26 42.07 13.83
C LEU A 438 2.08 43.49 13.26
N ILE A 439 2.79 43.85 12.19
CA ILE A 439 2.82 45.21 11.64
C ILE A 439 2.02 45.31 10.32
N VAL A 440 2.05 44.28 9.46
CA VAL A 440 1.36 44.33 8.15
C VAL A 440 -0.04 43.71 8.20
N ARG A 441 -0.22 42.63 8.97
CA ARG A 441 -1.47 41.85 9.08
C ARG A 441 -2.20 42.00 10.42
N GLY A 442 -1.68 42.81 11.34
CA GLY A 442 -2.30 43.11 12.65
C GLY A 442 -3.59 43.95 12.58
N TYR A 443 -4.22 44.04 11.41
CA TYR A 443 -5.38 44.87 11.11
C TYR A 443 -6.46 44.02 10.44
N ALA A 444 -7.69 44.08 10.95
CA ALA A 444 -8.84 43.42 10.36
C ALA A 444 -9.63 44.42 9.52
N GLU A 445 -10.00 44.08 8.28
CA GLU A 445 -10.89 44.94 7.49
C GLU A 445 -12.36 44.72 7.84
N VAL A 446 -13.07 45.79 8.19
CA VAL A 446 -14.50 45.76 8.49
C VAL A 446 -15.26 46.50 7.39
N ALA A 447 -16.11 45.77 6.67
CA ALA A 447 -16.93 46.31 5.58
C ALA A 447 -17.94 47.36 6.09
N TRP A 448 -18.04 48.51 5.42
CA TRP A 448 -19.01 49.55 5.75
C TRP A 448 -20.20 49.53 4.78
N LYS A 449 -21.35 49.05 5.26
CA LYS A 449 -22.60 48.97 4.47
C LYS A 449 -23.64 50.01 4.90
N GLY A 450 -23.19 51.21 5.27
CA GLY A 450 -24.07 52.31 5.71
C GLY A 450 -24.77 52.10 7.06
N ASN A 451 -24.45 51.03 7.80
CA ASN A 451 -25.15 50.64 9.02
C ASN A 451 -24.17 50.49 10.20
N TRP A 452 -24.38 51.31 11.23
CA TRP A 452 -23.58 51.34 12.45
C TRP A 452 -23.66 50.05 13.27
N VAL A 453 -24.79 49.34 13.29
CA VAL A 453 -24.96 48.19 14.21
C VAL A 453 -24.07 47.00 13.80
N PRO A 454 -24.09 46.50 12.54
CA PRO A 454 -23.15 45.46 12.11
C PRO A 454 -21.69 45.93 12.15
N PHE A 455 -21.42 47.21 11.88
CA PHE A 455 -20.05 47.74 11.94
C PHE A 455 -19.49 47.69 13.37
N LEU A 456 -20.25 48.17 14.36
CA LEU A 456 -19.86 48.13 15.77
C LEU A 456 -19.80 46.70 16.31
N ASP A 457 -20.72 45.81 15.90
CA ASP A 457 -20.67 44.41 16.28
C ASP A 457 -19.43 43.70 15.72
N ASN A 458 -19.09 43.93 14.44
CA ASN A 458 -17.85 43.42 13.85
C ASN A 458 -16.59 43.93 14.60
N LEU A 459 -16.58 45.16 15.11
CA LEU A 459 -15.47 45.64 15.95
C LEU A 459 -15.40 44.93 17.32
N LEU A 460 -16.53 44.51 17.89
CA LEU A 460 -16.57 43.67 19.09
C LEU A 460 -16.12 42.23 18.78
N GLN A 461 -16.46 41.70 17.60
CA GLN A 461 -15.93 40.43 17.11
C GLN A 461 -14.41 40.48 16.93
N VAL A 462 -13.85 41.57 16.37
CA VAL A 462 -12.39 41.77 16.23
C VAL A 462 -11.69 41.76 17.60
N ILE A 463 -12.28 42.39 18.63
CA ILE A 463 -11.76 42.32 20.01
C ILE A 463 -11.77 40.87 20.53
N ILE A 464 -12.87 40.15 20.35
CA ILE A 464 -13.03 38.76 20.82
C ILE A 464 -12.10 37.79 20.08
N LEU A 465 -11.85 38.02 18.78
CA LEU A 465 -10.93 37.24 17.95
C LEU A 465 -9.47 37.34 18.42
N GLY A 466 -9.08 38.44 19.08
CA GLY A 466 -7.76 38.57 19.71
C GLY A 466 -7.58 37.73 20.97
N GLU A 467 -8.64 37.26 21.63
CA GLU A 467 -8.51 36.51 22.87
C GLU A 467 -8.18 35.02 22.63
N GLU A 468 -7.01 34.58 23.09
CA GLU A 468 -6.45 33.21 22.96
C GLU A 468 -7.46 32.06 23.13
N LYS A 469 -8.39 32.20 24.08
CA LYS A 469 -9.31 31.13 24.49
C LYS A 469 -10.54 31.08 23.59
N ARG A 470 -10.53 30.14 22.65
CA ARG A 470 -11.63 29.75 21.73
C ARG A 470 -12.88 29.23 22.47
N ALA A 471 -13.62 30.14 23.10
CA ALA A 471 -14.91 29.89 23.75
C ALA A 471 -16.00 30.79 23.16
N LEU A 472 -17.27 30.43 23.32
CA LEU A 472 -18.36 31.37 23.06
C LEU A 472 -18.31 32.45 24.15
N LYS A 473 -18.11 33.71 23.76
CA LYS A 473 -18.04 34.86 24.66
C LYS A 473 -18.97 35.96 24.22
N LEU A 474 -19.51 36.72 25.18
CA LEU A 474 -20.37 37.88 24.94
C LEU A 474 -19.79 39.11 25.65
N PRO A 475 -19.79 40.31 25.02
CA PRO A 475 -19.39 41.55 25.68
C PRO A 475 -20.28 41.84 26.90
N THR A 476 -19.68 42.02 28.07
CA THR A 476 -20.38 42.34 29.33
C THR A 476 -20.06 43.73 29.87
N LYS A 477 -18.93 44.33 29.46
CA LYS A 477 -18.59 45.70 29.82
C LYS A 477 -17.74 46.36 28.73
N ILE A 478 -18.01 47.63 28.48
CA ILE A 478 -17.16 48.53 27.69
C ILE A 478 -16.84 49.72 28.60
N GLN A 479 -15.56 50.07 28.76
CA GLN A 479 -15.15 51.20 29.63
C GLN A 479 -15.45 52.55 28.97
N ARG A 480 -15.26 52.65 27.65
CA ARG A 480 -15.50 53.85 26.85
C ARG A 480 -15.76 53.46 25.41
N MET A 481 -16.78 54.07 24.79
CA MET A 481 -16.95 54.08 23.35
C MET A 481 -17.03 55.53 22.89
N ARG A 482 -16.32 55.87 21.82
CA ARG A 482 -16.35 57.20 21.18
C ARG A 482 -16.58 57.01 19.70
N ILE A 483 -17.54 57.74 19.17
CA ILE A 483 -17.91 57.73 17.75
C ILE A 483 -17.81 59.17 17.24
N LEU A 484 -17.12 59.35 16.12
CA LEU A 484 -16.94 60.63 15.44
C LEU A 484 -17.49 60.50 14.01
N PRO A 485 -18.81 60.67 13.77
CA PRO A 485 -19.44 60.35 12.49
C PRO A 485 -18.83 61.08 11.29
N GLN A 486 -18.49 62.37 11.43
CA GLN A 486 -17.83 63.14 10.37
C GLN A 486 -16.46 62.57 9.99
N LYS A 487 -15.61 62.23 10.99
CA LYS A 487 -14.31 61.57 10.74
C LYS A 487 -14.48 60.19 10.13
N HIS A 488 -15.49 59.43 10.57
CA HIS A 488 -15.79 58.12 10.00
C HIS A 488 -16.15 58.26 8.51
N LEU A 489 -17.10 59.13 8.17
CA LEU A 489 -17.54 59.36 6.78
C LEU A 489 -16.42 59.87 5.86
N SER A 490 -15.47 60.67 6.37
CA SER A 490 -14.28 61.08 5.59
C SER A 490 -13.25 59.96 5.36
N LEU A 491 -13.46 58.77 5.92
CA LEU A 491 -12.60 57.59 5.84
C LEU A 491 -13.35 56.33 5.36
N VAL A 492 -14.56 56.50 4.81
CA VAL A 492 -15.37 55.40 4.25
C VAL A 492 -14.89 55.04 2.85
N GLY A 493 -14.42 53.79 2.69
CA GLY A 493 -14.47 53.04 1.44
C GLY A 493 -15.42 51.84 1.59
N ASP A 494 -15.29 50.82 0.75
CA ASP A 494 -16.05 49.56 0.89
C ASP A 494 -15.72 48.83 2.21
N SER A 495 -14.46 48.93 2.65
CA SER A 495 -13.95 48.47 3.94
C SER A 495 -13.20 49.58 4.68
N ILE A 496 -13.07 49.42 5.99
CA ILE A 496 -12.27 50.29 6.86
C ILE A 496 -11.38 49.39 7.73
N PRO A 497 -10.06 49.64 7.84
CA PRO A 497 -9.20 48.87 8.71
C PRO A 497 -9.56 49.08 10.19
N ALA A 498 -9.50 48.01 10.97
CA ALA A 498 -9.70 47.97 12.41
C ALA A 498 -8.45 47.44 13.09
N VAL A 499 -7.94 48.20 14.06
CA VAL A 499 -6.75 47.88 14.85
C VAL A 499 -7.21 47.51 16.26
N PHE A 500 -6.76 46.38 16.80
CA PHE A 500 -6.92 46.09 18.23
C PHE A 500 -5.58 46.07 18.93
N ASP A 501 -5.38 47.03 19.84
CA ASP A 501 -4.22 47.07 20.73
C ASP A 501 -4.54 46.37 22.04
N HIS A 502 -3.86 45.24 22.26
CA HIS A 502 -3.93 44.45 23.49
C HIS A 502 -3.37 45.18 24.71
N ALA A 503 -2.36 46.05 24.56
CA ALA A 503 -1.69 46.71 25.68
C ALA A 503 -2.57 47.78 26.33
N THR A 504 -3.32 48.56 25.54
CA THR A 504 -4.29 49.53 26.08
C THR A 504 -5.74 49.00 26.17
N ASN A 505 -6.00 47.80 25.63
CA ASN A 505 -7.33 47.25 25.36
C ASN A 505 -8.20 48.28 24.59
N THR A 506 -7.76 48.62 23.38
CA THR A 506 -8.43 49.60 22.52
C THR A 506 -8.58 49.09 21.10
N CYS A 507 -9.82 49.08 20.59
CA CYS A 507 -10.13 48.85 19.18
C CYS A 507 -10.40 50.20 18.49
N LEU A 508 -9.74 50.45 17.35
CA LEU A 508 -9.83 51.68 16.57
C LEU A 508 -10.21 51.36 15.11
N SER A 509 -11.23 52.01 14.56
CA SER A 509 -11.54 51.91 13.13
C SER A 509 -12.24 53.18 12.60
N GLY A 510 -11.63 53.84 11.61
CA GLY A 510 -12.12 55.09 11.03
C GLY A 510 -12.34 56.20 12.06
N GLY A 511 -13.62 56.48 12.36
CA GLY A 511 -14.05 57.42 13.40
C GLY A 511 -14.52 56.78 14.72
N VAL A 512 -14.32 55.47 14.93
CA VAL A 512 -14.73 54.74 16.15
C VAL A 512 -13.52 54.36 17.01
N GLU A 513 -13.67 54.52 18.33
CA GLU A 513 -12.75 54.10 19.40
C GLU A 513 -13.57 53.32 20.44
N ILE A 514 -13.26 52.04 20.66
CA ILE A 514 -13.84 51.19 21.71
C ILE A 514 -12.71 50.81 22.68
N ARG A 515 -12.83 51.14 23.96
CA ARG A 515 -11.76 50.91 24.95
C ARG A 515 -12.27 50.19 26.20
N GLY A 516 -11.42 49.34 26.75
CA GLY A 516 -11.67 48.56 27.97
C GLY A 516 -12.87 47.64 27.81
N CYS A 517 -12.96 46.95 26.67
CA CYS A 517 -13.97 45.92 26.45
C CYS A 517 -13.61 44.68 27.28
N LYS A 518 -14.63 44.02 27.83
CA LYS A 518 -14.54 42.73 28.50
C LYS A 518 -15.66 41.83 28.00
N ALA A 519 -15.31 40.62 27.60
CA ALA A 519 -16.27 39.57 27.29
C ALA A 519 -16.23 38.46 28.35
N SER A 520 -17.38 37.88 28.69
CA SER A 520 -17.45 36.68 29.54
C SER A 520 -17.81 35.47 28.70
N ILE A 521 -17.42 34.27 29.15
CA ILE A 521 -17.91 33.02 28.58
C ILE A 521 -19.43 32.96 28.74
N ALA A 522 -20.13 32.51 27.70
CA ALA A 522 -21.58 32.29 27.72
C ALA A 522 -21.90 30.79 27.63
N PRO A 523 -22.94 30.30 28.32
CA PRO A 523 -23.33 28.89 28.26
C PRO A 523 -23.79 28.53 26.83
N ARG A 524 -23.38 27.33 26.39
CA ARG A 524 -23.88 26.73 25.14
C ARG A 524 -25.10 25.87 25.46
N ARG A 525 -26.05 25.81 24.53
CA ARG A 525 -27.14 24.81 24.58
C ARG A 525 -26.52 23.40 24.44
N PRO A 526 -27.01 22.38 25.16
CA PRO A 526 -26.58 21.00 24.93
C PRO A 526 -26.93 20.57 23.50
N PRO A 527 -26.14 19.67 22.88
CA PRO A 527 -26.41 19.20 21.52
C PRO A 527 -27.70 18.37 21.49
N SER A 528 -28.54 18.63 20.48
CA SER A 528 -29.80 17.89 20.23
C SER A 528 -29.61 16.55 19.50
N HIS A 529 -28.39 16.23 19.09
CA HIS A 529 -28.06 15.00 18.37
C HIS A 529 -27.38 14.02 19.31
N ALA A 530 -27.77 12.75 19.23
CA ALA A 530 -27.07 11.66 19.88
C ALA A 530 -25.61 11.58 19.40
N ALA A 531 -24.71 11.11 20.26
CA ALA A 531 -23.33 10.85 19.88
C ALA A 531 -23.26 9.73 18.81
N PRO A 532 -22.32 9.80 17.85
CA PRO A 532 -22.17 8.74 16.86
C PRO A 532 -21.77 7.43 17.54
N THR A 533 -22.45 6.34 17.18
CA THR A 533 -22.07 4.98 17.54
C THR A 533 -20.86 4.53 16.71
N LEU A 534 -20.06 3.60 17.25
CA LEU A 534 -19.04 2.90 16.49
C LEU A 534 -19.37 1.42 16.45
N GLU A 535 -19.08 0.81 15.29
CA GLU A 535 -19.35 -0.59 15.02
C GLU A 535 -18.05 -1.27 14.59
N SER A 536 -17.86 -2.50 15.04
CA SER A 536 -16.67 -3.31 14.76
C SER A 536 -17.01 -4.43 13.78
N TYR A 537 -16.13 -4.64 12.79
CA TYR A 537 -16.24 -5.78 11.88
C TYR A 537 -15.59 -7.01 12.52
N ARG A 538 -16.39 -8.05 12.80
CA ARG A 538 -15.94 -9.32 13.40
C ARG A 538 -16.20 -10.48 12.44
N PHE A 539 -15.21 -11.35 12.24
CA PHE A 539 -15.44 -12.64 11.57
C PHE A 539 -16.26 -13.55 12.48
N VAL A 540 -17.32 -14.12 11.93
CA VAL A 540 -18.30 -14.93 12.66
C VAL A 540 -18.59 -16.21 11.85
N PRO A 541 -18.26 -17.40 12.38
CA PRO A 541 -18.57 -18.68 11.73
C PRO A 541 -20.06 -18.87 11.46
N PHE A 542 -20.38 -19.59 10.39
CA PHE A 542 -21.75 -20.01 10.09
C PHE A 542 -22.23 -21.14 11.02
N VAL A 543 -21.30 -21.96 11.54
CA VAL A 543 -21.58 -23.04 12.50
C VAL A 543 -20.76 -22.79 13.75
N THR A 544 -21.41 -22.78 14.92
CA THR A 544 -20.75 -22.50 16.22
C THR A 544 -21.21 -23.51 17.27
N THR A 545 -20.28 -24.24 17.86
CA THR A 545 -20.53 -25.23 18.93
C THR A 545 -20.57 -24.61 20.33
N GLU A 546 -20.10 -23.37 20.50
CA GLU A 546 -20.14 -22.62 21.75
C GLU A 546 -21.51 -21.97 22.01
N ARG A 547 -21.72 -21.41 23.21
CA ARG A 547 -22.90 -20.60 23.54
C ARG A 547 -22.59 -19.11 23.33
N THR A 548 -23.17 -18.52 22.29
CA THR A 548 -23.25 -17.08 22.05
C THR A 548 -24.33 -16.41 22.91
N LYS A 549 -24.35 -15.07 22.97
CA LYS A 549 -25.50 -14.31 23.49
C LYS A 549 -26.59 -14.23 22.41
N VAL A 550 -27.87 -14.26 22.79
CA VAL A 550 -29.01 -14.13 21.86
C VAL A 550 -28.90 -12.87 20.98
N ASN A 551 -28.46 -11.74 21.54
CA ASN A 551 -28.25 -10.51 20.78
C ASN A 551 -27.14 -10.66 19.71
N GLU A 552 -26.11 -11.47 19.93
CA GLU A 552 -25.06 -11.73 18.92
C GLU A 552 -25.58 -12.63 17.79
N ASP A 553 -26.52 -13.52 18.10
CA ASP A 553 -27.22 -14.37 17.11
C ASP A 553 -28.20 -13.55 16.27
N LEU A 554 -28.95 -12.63 16.89
CA LEU A 554 -29.84 -11.69 16.22
C LEU A 554 -29.08 -10.66 15.37
N CYS A 555 -27.98 -10.08 15.87
CA CYS A 555 -27.12 -9.21 15.08
C CYS A 555 -26.52 -9.96 13.88
N PHE A 556 -26.11 -11.22 14.04
CA PHE A 556 -25.65 -12.07 12.95
C PHE A 556 -26.76 -12.34 11.92
N LEU A 557 -27.97 -12.67 12.36
CA LEU A 557 -29.12 -12.93 11.49
C LEU A 557 -29.52 -11.66 10.70
N ALA A 558 -29.62 -10.51 11.37
CA ALA A 558 -29.90 -9.22 10.74
C ALA A 558 -28.83 -8.85 9.69
N ASN A 559 -27.54 -8.97 10.04
CA ASN A 559 -26.44 -8.79 9.10
C ASN A 559 -26.55 -9.75 7.90
N LEU A 560 -26.83 -11.03 8.14
CA LEU A 560 -26.91 -12.04 7.09
C LEU A 560 -28.05 -11.75 6.11
N ILE A 561 -29.21 -11.31 6.62
CA ILE A 561 -30.36 -10.88 5.82
C ILE A 561 -29.99 -9.66 4.96
N LEU A 562 -29.53 -8.57 5.58
CA LEU A 562 -29.15 -7.33 4.88
C LEU A 562 -27.98 -7.52 3.91
N GLN A 563 -27.10 -8.50 4.16
CA GLN A 563 -26.05 -8.88 3.21
C GLN A 563 -26.59 -9.61 1.96
N ASN A 564 -27.77 -10.25 2.03
CA ASN A 564 -28.25 -11.20 1.03
C ASN A 564 -29.55 -10.81 0.31
N HIS A 565 -30.36 -9.93 0.88
CA HIS A 565 -31.59 -9.40 0.30
C HIS A 565 -31.32 -8.14 -0.54
N SER A 566 -32.26 -7.78 -1.41
CA SER A 566 -32.11 -6.72 -2.44
C SER A 566 -33.19 -5.66 -2.44
N ASP A 567 -34.29 -5.86 -1.72
CA ASP A 567 -35.50 -5.09 -1.90
C ASP A 567 -35.64 -4.08 -0.74
N SER A 568 -36.19 -2.90 -1.01
CA SER A 568 -36.32 -1.84 0.01
C SER A 568 -37.30 -2.18 1.13
N GLU A 569 -38.11 -3.23 0.96
CA GLU A 569 -39.15 -3.64 1.89
C GLU A 569 -38.90 -5.09 2.35
N LEU A 570 -38.68 -5.29 3.64
CA LEU A 570 -38.61 -6.59 4.28
C LEU A 570 -39.95 -6.95 4.94
N SER A 571 -40.23 -8.26 5.04
CA SER A 571 -41.41 -8.76 5.76
C SER A 571 -41.05 -10.02 6.53
N ILE A 572 -41.37 -10.00 7.83
CA ILE A 572 -41.12 -11.07 8.79
C ILE A 572 -42.46 -11.75 9.09
N GLY A 573 -42.48 -13.08 9.04
CA GLY A 573 -43.57 -13.91 9.57
C GLY A 573 -43.08 -14.69 10.77
N ASP A 574 -43.94 -14.88 11.76
CA ASP A 574 -43.69 -15.77 12.89
C ASP A 574 -44.87 -16.73 13.05
N THR A 575 -44.60 -18.03 12.98
CA THR A 575 -45.57 -19.10 13.21
C THR A 575 -45.10 -20.04 14.33
N THR A 576 -44.27 -19.55 15.26
CA THR A 576 -43.86 -20.31 16.45
C THR A 576 -45.00 -20.38 17.47
N MET A 577 -45.55 -21.56 17.67
CA MET A 577 -46.60 -21.84 18.66
C MET A 577 -45.99 -22.13 20.04
N SER A 578 -44.71 -22.53 20.10
CA SER A 578 -43.94 -22.66 21.35
C SER A 578 -43.75 -21.33 22.10
N SER A 579 -43.88 -20.20 21.40
CA SER A 579 -43.56 -18.85 21.91
C SER A 579 -44.77 -18.07 22.46
N ASP A 580 -46.00 -18.58 22.34
CA ASP A 580 -47.22 -17.79 22.62
C ASP A 580 -47.42 -17.38 24.09
N LEU A 581 -46.65 -17.93 25.03
CA LEU A 581 -46.62 -17.53 26.43
C LEU A 581 -45.52 -16.49 26.76
N LEU A 582 -44.72 -16.06 25.78
CA LEU A 582 -43.69 -15.04 25.97
C LEU A 582 -44.22 -13.62 25.70
N PRO A 583 -43.89 -12.64 26.55
CA PRO A 583 -44.08 -11.21 26.25
C PRO A 583 -43.48 -10.81 24.90
N MET A 584 -44.13 -9.90 24.19
CA MET A 584 -43.77 -9.49 22.82
C MET A 584 -42.32 -8.97 22.71
N ASP A 585 -41.83 -8.26 23.74
CA ASP A 585 -40.43 -7.80 23.81
C ASP A 585 -39.39 -8.93 23.83
N LYS A 586 -39.83 -10.18 24.06
CA LYS A 586 -38.99 -11.39 24.16
C LYS A 586 -39.18 -12.37 23.01
N LYS A 587 -40.11 -12.13 22.08
CA LYS A 587 -40.20 -12.91 20.83
C LYS A 587 -39.04 -12.52 19.91
N LEU A 588 -38.30 -13.52 19.41
CA LEU A 588 -37.09 -13.30 18.58
C LEU A 588 -37.41 -12.57 17.26
N SER A 589 -38.60 -12.80 16.71
CA SER A 589 -39.18 -12.11 15.56
C SER A 589 -39.32 -10.60 15.79
N TYR A 590 -39.87 -10.20 16.94
CA TYR A 590 -39.99 -8.80 17.36
C TYR A 590 -38.62 -8.14 17.60
N GLN A 591 -37.69 -8.84 18.26
CA GLN A 591 -36.33 -8.31 18.48
C GLN A 591 -35.55 -8.14 17.17
N LEU A 592 -35.76 -9.02 16.18
CA LEU A 592 -35.21 -8.84 14.83
C LEU A 592 -35.87 -7.67 14.09
N PHE A 593 -37.19 -7.53 14.16
CA PHE A 593 -37.94 -6.40 13.61
C PHE A 593 -37.45 -5.06 14.17
N ASP A 594 -37.31 -4.95 15.50
CA ASP A 594 -36.80 -3.75 16.16
C ASP A 594 -35.35 -3.43 15.77
N SER A 595 -34.52 -4.46 15.56
CA SER A 595 -33.15 -4.29 15.06
C SER A 595 -33.12 -3.79 13.60
N LEU A 596 -33.99 -4.30 12.74
CA LEU A 596 -33.97 -3.99 11.29
C LEU A 596 -34.66 -2.66 10.95
N ARG A 597 -35.72 -2.25 11.66
CA ARG A 597 -36.45 -0.99 11.39
C ARG A 597 -35.64 0.28 11.61
N HIS A 598 -34.54 0.18 12.34
CA HIS A 598 -33.59 1.29 12.55
C HIS A 598 -32.52 1.39 11.44
N HIS A 599 -32.49 0.45 10.49
CA HIS A 599 -31.52 0.45 9.41
C HIS A 599 -31.90 1.47 8.30
N PRO A 600 -30.98 2.31 7.80
CA PRO A 600 -31.30 3.29 6.77
C PRO A 600 -31.74 2.61 5.46
N ASN A 601 -32.74 3.23 4.80
CA ASN A 601 -33.30 2.84 3.50
C ASN A 601 -33.96 1.45 3.44
N THR A 602 -34.47 0.94 4.57
CA THR A 602 -35.19 -0.33 4.63
C THR A 602 -36.51 -0.14 5.40
N SER A 603 -37.66 -0.36 4.75
CA SER A 603 -38.92 -0.56 5.47
C SER A 603 -39.04 -2.03 5.88
N VAL A 604 -39.67 -2.30 7.02
CA VAL A 604 -39.80 -3.65 7.57
C VAL A 604 -41.20 -3.79 8.14
N SER A 605 -41.92 -4.84 7.74
CA SER A 605 -43.15 -5.27 8.42
C SER A 605 -42.94 -6.59 9.15
N CYS A 606 -43.71 -6.81 10.21
CA CYS A 606 -43.69 -8.05 11.00
C CYS A 606 -45.12 -8.53 11.26
N THR A 607 -45.42 -9.78 10.91
CA THR A 607 -46.73 -10.40 11.06
C THR A 607 -46.60 -11.65 11.90
N ILE A 608 -47.06 -11.59 13.15
CA ILE A 608 -46.97 -12.68 14.12
C ILE A 608 -48.30 -13.44 14.15
N GLN A 609 -48.25 -14.75 13.92
CA GLN A 609 -49.40 -15.62 14.11
C GLN A 609 -49.55 -15.94 15.60
N SER A 610 -50.73 -15.71 16.16
CA SER A 610 -51.04 -16.09 17.55
C SER A 610 -52.53 -16.41 17.71
N ALA A 611 -52.83 -17.35 18.61
CA ALA A 611 -54.20 -17.79 18.86
C ALA A 611 -54.90 -17.05 20.03
N GLY A 612 -54.23 -16.13 20.73
CA GLY A 612 -54.78 -15.52 21.95
C GLY A 612 -54.06 -14.31 22.54
N ILE A 613 -53.29 -13.54 21.74
CA ILE A 613 -52.68 -12.28 22.19
C ILE A 613 -53.46 -11.10 21.60
N GLU A 614 -54.20 -10.38 22.44
CA GLU A 614 -54.90 -9.13 22.05
C GLU A 614 -54.05 -7.87 22.34
N ASP A 615 -53.23 -7.87 23.41
CA ASP A 615 -52.34 -6.76 23.78
C ASP A 615 -51.02 -6.79 22.97
N ALA A 616 -51.08 -6.36 21.71
CA ALA A 616 -49.90 -5.98 20.94
C ALA A 616 -49.48 -4.51 21.24
N PRO A 617 -48.18 -4.17 21.29
CA PRO A 617 -47.76 -2.78 21.42
C PRO A 617 -48.10 -2.00 20.14
N ASP A 618 -48.67 -0.81 20.29
CA ASP A 618 -49.06 0.08 19.19
C ASP A 618 -47.82 0.62 18.45
N VAL A 619 -47.36 -0.17 17.47
CA VAL A 619 -46.13 0.02 16.72
C VAL A 619 -46.46 -0.15 15.24
N GLN A 620 -46.19 0.89 14.46
CA GLN A 620 -46.41 0.87 13.02
C GLN A 620 -45.69 -0.32 12.35
N ASP A 621 -46.37 -0.93 11.38
CA ASP A 621 -45.94 -2.09 10.58
C ASP A 621 -45.76 -3.42 11.35
N LEU A 622 -46.19 -3.49 12.62
CA LEU A 622 -46.38 -4.73 13.38
C LEU A 622 -47.84 -5.19 13.34
N ASN A 623 -48.08 -6.44 12.95
CA ASN A 623 -49.41 -7.06 12.86
C ASN A 623 -49.46 -8.36 13.67
N VAL A 624 -50.60 -8.65 14.29
CA VAL A 624 -50.91 -9.95 14.90
C VAL A 624 -52.13 -10.54 14.19
N VAL A 625 -52.06 -11.81 13.79
CA VAL A 625 -53.07 -12.48 12.95
C VAL A 625 -53.39 -13.90 13.45
N PRO A 626 -54.61 -14.42 13.24
CA PRO A 626 -54.95 -15.80 13.61
C PRO A 626 -54.31 -16.85 12.67
N ALA A 627 -53.90 -16.46 11.46
CA ALA A 627 -53.18 -17.30 10.51
C ALA A 627 -52.31 -16.44 9.57
N LEU A 628 -51.05 -16.83 9.35
CA LEU A 628 -50.19 -16.21 8.34
C LEU A 628 -50.58 -16.73 6.95
N THR A 629 -51.06 -15.86 6.08
CA THR A 629 -51.52 -16.20 4.71
C THR A 629 -50.67 -15.58 3.60
N GLU A 630 -49.93 -14.51 3.89
CA GLU A 630 -49.05 -13.84 2.92
C GLU A 630 -47.65 -14.43 2.89
N LYS A 631 -46.95 -14.25 1.76
CA LYS A 631 -45.57 -14.71 1.59
C LYS A 631 -44.58 -13.73 2.22
N VAL A 632 -43.80 -14.20 3.19
CA VAL A 632 -42.79 -13.40 3.90
C VAL A 632 -41.37 -13.61 3.36
N HIS A 633 -40.48 -12.65 3.62
CA HIS A 633 -39.05 -12.75 3.30
C HIS A 633 -38.28 -13.58 4.35
N ILE A 634 -38.71 -13.48 5.61
CA ILE A 634 -38.12 -14.16 6.77
C ILE A 634 -39.26 -14.88 7.49
N LEU A 635 -39.16 -16.18 7.73
CA LEU A 635 -40.14 -16.96 8.48
C LEU A 635 -39.50 -17.58 9.73
N PHE A 636 -40.06 -17.32 10.91
CA PHE A 636 -39.77 -18.06 12.14
C PHE A 636 -40.79 -19.20 12.30
N ALA A 637 -40.31 -20.42 12.52
CA ALA A 637 -41.16 -21.59 12.73
C ALA A 637 -40.54 -22.58 13.73
N ASP A 638 -41.37 -23.35 14.41
CA ASP A 638 -40.91 -24.40 15.34
C ASP A 638 -40.39 -25.65 14.60
N GLU A 639 -40.90 -25.91 13.39
CA GLU A 639 -40.56 -27.07 12.56
C GLU A 639 -40.38 -26.67 11.08
N TYR A 640 -39.88 -27.61 10.26
CA TYR A 640 -39.54 -27.37 8.85
C TYR A 640 -40.73 -27.57 7.89
N GLU A 641 -41.77 -28.31 8.28
CA GLU A 641 -42.90 -28.62 7.38
C GLU A 641 -43.72 -27.38 7.02
N GLY A 642 -44.12 -27.26 5.75
CA GLY A 642 -44.93 -26.15 5.23
C GLY A 642 -44.16 -24.88 4.84
N GLY A 643 -42.91 -24.69 5.25
CA GLY A 643 -42.17 -23.42 5.06
C GLY A 643 -42.01 -22.92 3.62
N SER A 644 -42.21 -23.75 2.58
CA SER A 644 -42.09 -23.35 1.17
C SER A 644 -43.33 -22.65 0.57
N THR A 645 -44.51 -22.74 1.21
CA THR A 645 -45.72 -22.08 0.72
C THR A 645 -45.82 -20.63 1.22
N LEU A 646 -45.39 -20.38 2.45
CA LEU A 646 -45.47 -19.10 3.16
C LEU A 646 -44.28 -18.15 2.91
N THR A 647 -43.33 -18.51 2.03
CA THR A 647 -42.15 -17.67 1.76
C THR A 647 -42.04 -17.19 0.32
N LYS A 648 -41.35 -16.05 0.17
CA LYS A 648 -40.95 -15.44 -1.10
C LYS A 648 -39.73 -16.17 -1.72
N ASP A 649 -39.26 -15.68 -2.86
CA ASP A 649 -38.03 -16.16 -3.48
C ASP A 649 -36.79 -15.57 -2.76
N GLN A 650 -35.70 -16.33 -2.69
CA GLN A 650 -34.50 -16.05 -1.86
C GLN A 650 -34.75 -15.80 -0.35
N SER A 651 -35.89 -16.24 0.18
CA SER A 651 -36.28 -16.13 1.60
C SER A 651 -35.35 -16.85 2.57
N PHE A 652 -35.40 -16.42 3.84
CA PHE A 652 -34.81 -17.09 4.99
C PHE A 652 -35.87 -17.83 5.82
N LEU A 653 -35.57 -19.06 6.23
CA LEU A 653 -36.35 -19.81 7.24
C LEU A 653 -35.48 -19.99 8.48
N VAL A 654 -36.03 -19.62 9.65
CA VAL A 654 -35.37 -19.63 10.96
C VAL A 654 -36.13 -20.62 11.86
N ILE A 655 -35.46 -21.70 12.23
CA ILE A 655 -36.07 -22.78 13.04
C ILE A 655 -35.49 -22.73 14.45
N THR A 656 -36.36 -22.48 15.44
CA THR A 656 -36.02 -22.30 16.86
C THR A 656 -35.58 -23.59 17.56
N ASN A 657 -36.04 -24.74 17.08
CA ASN A 657 -35.77 -26.04 17.70
C ASN A 657 -34.50 -26.73 17.18
N GLU A 658 -34.05 -27.74 17.92
CA GLU A 658 -32.79 -28.46 17.68
C GLU A 658 -32.91 -29.46 16.52
N ILE A 659 -32.46 -29.06 15.33
CA ILE A 659 -32.44 -29.91 14.14
C ILE A 659 -31.32 -30.95 14.25
N THR A 660 -31.69 -32.21 14.50
CA THR A 660 -30.78 -33.34 14.71
C THR A 660 -30.24 -33.99 13.42
N THR A 661 -30.79 -33.64 12.25
CA THR A 661 -30.40 -34.20 10.94
C THR A 661 -30.14 -33.12 9.90
N LYS A 662 -29.16 -33.34 9.02
CA LYS A 662 -28.75 -32.36 8.00
C LYS A 662 -29.84 -32.25 6.92
N VAL A 663 -30.67 -31.19 7.00
CA VAL A 663 -31.76 -30.95 6.03
C VAL A 663 -31.17 -30.51 4.68
N GLU A 664 -31.04 -31.48 3.78
CA GLU A 664 -30.77 -31.28 2.35
C GLU A 664 -32.05 -31.61 1.58
N SER A 665 -32.72 -30.60 1.04
CA SER A 665 -33.91 -30.78 0.21
C SER A 665 -33.74 -30.07 -1.13
N ASN A 666 -34.56 -30.46 -2.12
CA ASN A 666 -34.55 -29.83 -3.45
C ASN A 666 -34.94 -28.33 -3.44
N ALA A 667 -35.32 -27.75 -2.29
CA ALA A 667 -35.75 -26.35 -2.16
C ALA A 667 -34.95 -25.52 -1.13
N TRP A 668 -34.35 -26.15 -0.12
CA TRP A 668 -33.76 -25.47 1.04
C TRP A 668 -32.37 -26.04 1.40
N ILE A 669 -31.44 -25.14 1.74
CA ILE A 669 -30.04 -25.47 2.04
C ILE A 669 -29.61 -24.84 3.37
N SER A 670 -28.99 -25.64 4.24
CA SER A 670 -28.53 -25.21 5.57
C SER A 670 -27.34 -24.24 5.48
N ILE A 671 -27.58 -23.01 5.94
CA ILE A 671 -26.55 -21.97 5.98
C ILE A 671 -25.70 -22.13 7.23
N GLY A 672 -26.35 -22.33 8.39
CA GLY A 672 -25.70 -22.32 9.69
C GLY A 672 -26.54 -22.93 10.81
N GLN A 673 -25.83 -23.41 11.85
CA GLN A 673 -26.40 -24.02 13.04
C GLN A 673 -25.84 -23.31 14.28
N ARG A 674 -26.73 -22.90 15.20
CA ARG A 674 -26.40 -22.41 16.54
C ARG A 674 -27.25 -23.12 17.60
N LYS A 675 -26.81 -23.07 18.85
CA LYS A 675 -27.52 -23.64 20.01
C LYS A 675 -28.85 -22.94 20.38
N SER A 676 -29.32 -22.01 19.56
CA SER A 676 -30.58 -21.27 19.76
C SER A 676 -31.48 -21.18 18.53
N PHE A 677 -30.97 -21.45 17.32
CA PHE A 677 -31.77 -21.66 16.10
C PHE A 677 -30.90 -22.12 14.91
N ASN A 678 -31.57 -22.60 13.85
CA ASN A 678 -31.01 -23.04 12.57
C ASN A 678 -31.52 -22.15 11.42
N VAL A 679 -30.71 -21.92 10.37
CA VAL A 679 -31.06 -21.00 9.27
C VAL A 679 -30.89 -21.64 7.88
N LEU A 680 -31.90 -21.50 7.01
CA LEU A 680 -31.98 -22.10 5.66
C LEU A 680 -32.19 -21.01 4.57
N LYS A 681 -31.61 -21.19 3.36
CA LYS A 681 -31.81 -20.33 2.17
C LYS A 681 -32.35 -21.09 0.95
N ARG A 682 -32.88 -20.35 -0.03
CA ARG A 682 -33.37 -20.81 -1.35
C ARG A 682 -32.47 -20.29 -2.50
N ARG A 683 -32.24 -21.13 -3.54
CA ARG A 683 -31.02 -21.17 -4.38
C ARG A 683 -31.11 -20.53 -5.78
N VAL A 684 -30.10 -19.75 -6.19
CA VAL A 684 -29.86 -19.23 -7.57
C VAL A 684 -28.34 -19.40 -7.95
N ARG A 685 -27.89 -19.08 -9.17
CA ARG A 685 -26.48 -19.25 -9.65
C ARG A 685 -25.95 -18.12 -10.54
N SER A 686 -24.86 -17.44 -10.15
CA SER A 686 -23.78 -16.91 -11.02
C SER A 686 -22.60 -16.32 -10.19
N LEU A 687 -21.68 -15.58 -10.82
CA LEU A 687 -20.29 -15.26 -10.42
C LEU A 687 -20.08 -13.71 -10.33
N VAL A 688 -19.02 -13.00 -9.87
CA VAL A 688 -17.68 -13.13 -9.18
C VAL A 688 -17.13 -11.67 -9.10
N LEU A 689 -16.29 -11.12 -8.18
CA LEU A 689 -15.62 -11.50 -6.92
C LEU A 689 -15.14 -10.20 -6.16
N ARG A 690 -14.26 -10.38 -5.14
CA ARG A 690 -13.14 -9.48 -4.73
C ARG A 690 -13.30 -8.30 -3.71
N ILE A 691 -13.91 -8.31 -2.52
CA ILE A 691 -15.07 -8.98 -1.92
C ILE A 691 -15.76 -7.94 -1.02
N LEU A 692 -15.37 -7.70 0.25
CA LEU A 692 -16.27 -7.01 1.19
C LEU A 692 -16.65 -5.57 0.78
N GLY A 693 -15.65 -4.68 0.67
CA GLY A 693 -15.88 -3.30 0.20
C GLY A 693 -16.32 -3.25 -1.26
N LEU A 694 -15.71 -4.07 -2.12
CA LEU A 694 -16.02 -4.08 -3.55
C LEU A 694 -17.44 -4.58 -3.85
N ILE A 695 -17.98 -5.54 -3.10
CA ILE A 695 -19.36 -6.04 -3.23
C ILE A 695 -20.34 -5.04 -2.68
N ASN A 696 -20.02 -4.31 -1.61
CA ASN A 696 -20.87 -3.20 -1.19
C ASN A 696 -20.92 -2.08 -2.23
N CYS A 697 -19.84 -1.83 -3.00
CA CYS A 697 -19.90 -0.98 -4.20
C CYS A 697 -20.69 -1.64 -5.35
N LEU A 698 -20.35 -2.87 -5.73
CA LEU A 698 -20.95 -3.59 -6.87
C LEU A 698 -22.44 -3.96 -6.66
N LYS A 699 -22.92 -4.02 -5.41
CA LYS A 699 -24.35 -4.13 -5.08
C LYS A 699 -25.15 -2.90 -5.50
N LEU A 700 -24.53 -1.72 -5.46
CA LEU A 700 -25.15 -0.45 -5.86
C LEU A 700 -25.18 -0.27 -7.38
N GLU A 701 -24.57 -1.17 -8.15
CA GLU A 701 -24.65 -1.17 -9.62
C GLU A 701 -26.06 -1.57 -10.08
N PRO A 702 -26.83 -0.65 -10.71
CA PRO A 702 -28.24 -0.88 -11.04
C PRO A 702 -28.43 -2.00 -12.06
N THR A 703 -27.40 -2.30 -12.87
CA THR A 703 -27.42 -3.33 -13.91
C THR A 703 -26.73 -4.61 -13.49
N GLY A 704 -27.11 -5.18 -12.34
CA GLY A 704 -26.82 -6.58 -12.00
C GLY A 704 -26.13 -6.87 -10.67
N GLY A 705 -25.99 -5.89 -9.76
CA GLY A 705 -25.36 -6.11 -8.45
C GLY A 705 -25.89 -7.31 -7.65
N HIS A 706 -27.20 -7.60 -7.77
CA HIS A 706 -27.86 -8.77 -7.16
C HIS A 706 -27.35 -10.15 -7.64
N LYS A 707 -26.58 -10.23 -8.72
CA LYS A 707 -26.04 -11.48 -9.29
C LYS A 707 -24.64 -11.83 -8.80
N ILE A 708 -23.98 -10.91 -8.10
CA ILE A 708 -22.57 -11.00 -7.75
C ILE A 708 -22.41 -11.73 -6.41
N ARG A 709 -21.40 -12.60 -6.32
CA ARG A 709 -21.11 -13.45 -5.16
C ARG A 709 -19.63 -13.37 -4.79
N GLY A 710 -19.36 -13.26 -3.49
CA GLY A 710 -18.02 -13.11 -2.91
C GLY A 710 -17.54 -14.35 -2.18
N VAL A 711 -16.37 -14.87 -2.55
CA VAL A 711 -15.75 -16.06 -1.96
C VAL A 711 -14.31 -15.75 -1.56
N SER A 712 -14.08 -15.47 -0.28
CA SER A 712 -12.74 -15.16 0.24
C SER A 712 -12.16 -16.42 0.86
N MET A 713 -10.94 -16.79 0.50
CA MET A 713 -10.25 -17.94 1.10
C MET A 713 -8.83 -17.51 1.45
N ILE A 714 -8.34 -17.95 2.61
CA ILE A 714 -7.03 -17.59 3.14
C ILE A 714 -6.28 -18.90 3.38
N GLY A 715 -5.26 -19.18 2.55
CA GLY A 715 -4.37 -20.34 2.70
C GLY A 715 -4.84 -21.65 2.04
N GLU A 716 -5.98 -21.66 1.33
CA GLU A 716 -6.52 -22.86 0.67
C GLU A 716 -6.88 -22.62 -0.80
N ASP A 717 -6.82 -23.69 -1.61
CA ASP A 717 -7.10 -23.68 -3.04
C ASP A 717 -8.56 -23.99 -3.39
N LEU A 718 -9.01 -23.53 -4.57
CA LEU A 718 -10.39 -23.62 -5.03
C LEU A 718 -10.74 -25.03 -5.54
N SER A 719 -10.88 -25.98 -4.60
CA SER A 719 -11.29 -27.37 -4.88
C SER A 719 -12.68 -27.48 -5.52
N LYS A 720 -13.02 -28.65 -6.05
CA LYS A 720 -14.34 -28.88 -6.65
C LYS A 720 -15.45 -28.88 -5.58
N ASP A 721 -15.23 -29.56 -4.48
CA ASP A 721 -16.24 -29.72 -3.42
C ASP A 721 -16.54 -28.37 -2.74
N VAL A 722 -15.54 -27.50 -2.62
CA VAL A 722 -15.71 -26.09 -2.20
C VAL A 722 -16.57 -25.32 -3.20
N LYS A 723 -16.35 -25.46 -4.52
CA LYS A 723 -17.18 -24.79 -5.55
C LYS A 723 -18.64 -25.26 -5.49
N ASP A 724 -18.88 -26.55 -5.34
CA ASP A 724 -20.23 -27.11 -5.27
C ASP A 724 -20.95 -26.66 -3.98
N MET A 725 -20.27 -26.66 -2.83
CA MET A 725 -20.76 -26.11 -1.55
C MET A 725 -21.11 -24.60 -1.62
N LEU A 726 -20.33 -23.82 -2.37
CA LEU A 726 -20.60 -22.38 -2.57
C LEU A 726 -21.79 -22.16 -3.52
N LEU A 727 -21.92 -23.00 -4.55
CA LEU A 727 -23.09 -23.08 -5.44
C LEU A 727 -24.34 -23.68 -4.76
N GLU A 728 -24.21 -24.14 -3.51
CA GLU A 728 -25.32 -24.55 -2.65
C GLU A 728 -25.79 -23.39 -1.76
N ARG A 729 -24.91 -22.79 -0.96
CA ARG A 729 -25.33 -21.76 0.00
C ARG A 729 -25.80 -20.44 -0.63
N ASP A 730 -25.36 -20.13 -1.86
CA ASP A 730 -25.77 -18.93 -2.62
C ASP A 730 -25.72 -17.62 -1.80
N LEU A 731 -24.71 -17.48 -0.94
CA LEU A 731 -24.50 -16.29 -0.13
C LEU A 731 -23.74 -15.21 -0.91
N ASN A 732 -24.18 -13.96 -0.77
CA ASN A 732 -23.48 -12.81 -1.36
C ASN A 732 -22.04 -12.66 -0.84
N ILE A 733 -21.77 -13.10 0.39
CA ILE A 733 -20.45 -13.05 1.03
C ILE A 733 -20.22 -14.36 1.80
N SER A 734 -19.16 -15.08 1.41
CA SER A 734 -18.62 -16.26 2.10
C SER A 734 -17.12 -16.07 2.33
N VAL A 735 -16.65 -16.37 3.54
CA VAL A 735 -15.23 -16.29 3.92
C VAL A 735 -14.80 -17.60 4.57
N LEU A 736 -13.78 -18.24 4.01
CA LEU A 736 -13.02 -19.32 4.62
C LEU A 736 -11.79 -18.73 5.31
N ARG A 737 -11.67 -19.01 6.61
CA ARG A 737 -10.56 -18.58 7.45
C ARG A 737 -10.28 -19.68 8.47
N ASP A 738 -9.02 -20.03 8.66
CA ASP A 738 -8.55 -20.97 9.68
C ASP A 738 -9.32 -22.32 9.62
N GLY A 739 -9.61 -22.81 8.40
CA GLY A 739 -10.41 -24.02 8.12
C GLY A 739 -11.93 -23.87 8.31
N ILE A 740 -12.43 -22.70 8.72
CA ILE A 740 -13.83 -22.47 9.11
C ILE A 740 -14.51 -21.49 8.15
N TRP A 741 -15.72 -21.84 7.68
CA TRP A 741 -16.57 -20.95 6.88
C TRP A 741 -17.43 -20.02 7.75
N GLY A 742 -17.40 -18.73 7.43
CA GLY A 742 -18.19 -17.67 8.07
C GLY A 742 -18.38 -16.45 7.18
N THR A 743 -18.84 -15.35 7.78
CA THR A 743 -18.88 -14.01 7.16
C THR A 743 -18.33 -12.96 8.14
N TYR A 744 -18.12 -11.73 7.68
CA TYR A 744 -17.92 -10.59 8.56
C TYR A 744 -19.27 -9.94 8.86
N ILE A 745 -19.54 -9.66 10.13
CA ILE A 745 -20.68 -8.85 10.56
C ILE A 745 -20.19 -7.55 11.20
N HIS A 746 -20.97 -6.48 11.09
CA HIS A 746 -20.78 -5.28 11.90
C HIS A 746 -21.58 -5.42 13.21
N GLN A 747 -20.91 -5.16 14.34
CA GLN A 747 -21.47 -5.24 15.68
C GLN A 747 -21.18 -3.93 16.43
N GLN A 748 -22.24 -3.25 16.88
CA GLN A 748 -22.13 -2.03 17.67
C GLN A 748 -21.34 -2.25 18.96
N ILE A 749 -20.42 -1.33 19.25
CA ILE A 749 -19.63 -1.31 20.48
C ILE A 749 -20.44 -0.59 21.56
N ASP A 750 -20.80 -1.28 22.64
CA ASP A 750 -21.35 -0.62 23.82
C ASP A 750 -20.23 0.14 24.56
N PHE A 751 -20.19 1.46 24.36
CA PHE A 751 -19.23 2.33 25.02
C PHE A 751 -19.39 2.42 26.53
N LYS A 752 -20.57 2.17 27.10
CA LYS A 752 -20.74 2.15 28.56
C LYS A 752 -20.09 0.89 29.13
N GLU A 753 -20.44 -0.28 28.60
CA GLU A 753 -19.85 -1.54 29.05
C GLU A 753 -18.31 -1.57 28.80
N ALA A 754 -17.83 -0.96 27.70
CA ALA A 754 -16.41 -0.82 27.42
C ALA A 754 -15.70 0.13 28.39
N THR A 755 -16.22 1.35 28.60
CA THR A 755 -15.59 2.38 29.46
C THR A 755 -15.58 1.94 30.93
N GLU A 756 -16.62 1.26 31.40
CA GLU A 756 -16.63 0.66 32.74
C GLU A 756 -15.58 -0.45 32.90
N LYS A 757 -15.33 -1.26 31.87
CA LYS A 757 -14.30 -2.31 31.91
C LYS A 757 -12.88 -1.75 31.86
N THR A 758 -12.63 -0.70 31.07
CA THR A 758 -11.30 -0.07 30.98
C THR A 758 -10.96 0.77 32.21
N THR A 759 -11.93 1.50 32.78
CA THR A 759 -11.71 2.26 34.04
C THR A 759 -11.48 1.34 35.24
N LYS A 760 -12.18 0.20 35.34
CA LYS A 760 -11.96 -0.81 36.40
C LYS A 760 -10.60 -1.54 36.33
N THR A 761 -9.78 -1.30 35.31
CA THR A 761 -8.53 -2.06 35.07
C THR A 761 -7.26 -1.21 34.92
N LYS A 762 -7.35 0.12 35.03
CA LYS A 762 -6.22 1.06 34.86
C LYS A 762 -5.94 1.87 36.13
N LYS A 763 -4.72 2.40 36.24
CA LYS A 763 -4.20 3.02 37.47
C LYS A 763 -4.57 4.50 37.62
N ASP A 764 -4.51 5.26 36.53
CA ASP A 764 -4.53 6.73 36.59
C ASP A 764 -5.78 7.27 35.88
N ALA A 765 -6.61 8.02 36.60
CA ALA A 765 -7.86 8.59 36.10
C ALA A 765 -8.24 9.89 36.83
N PHE A 766 -9.08 10.72 36.20
CA PHE A 766 -9.63 11.95 36.77
C PHE A 766 -11.15 12.01 36.61
N LEU A 767 -11.82 12.81 37.45
CA LEU A 767 -13.27 12.98 37.42
C LEU A 767 -13.65 14.18 36.54
N ASN A 768 -14.65 14.02 35.67
CA ASN A 768 -15.10 15.08 34.75
C ASN A 768 -16.63 15.08 34.57
N THR A 769 -17.21 16.23 34.24
CA THR A 769 -18.63 16.39 33.92
C THR A 769 -18.79 16.44 32.40
N LEU A 770 -19.35 15.39 31.80
CA LEU A 770 -19.48 15.29 30.33
C LEU A 770 -20.50 16.28 29.77
N VAL A 771 -21.55 16.61 30.53
CA VAL A 771 -22.63 17.54 30.18
C VAL A 771 -22.79 18.55 31.32
N ARG A 772 -22.24 19.76 31.14
CA ARG A 772 -22.36 20.82 32.16
C ARG A 772 -23.83 21.15 32.45
N GLY A 773 -24.13 21.36 33.72
CA GLY A 773 -25.49 21.51 34.24
C GLY A 773 -26.17 20.19 34.62
N ASP A 774 -25.65 19.04 34.18
CA ASP A 774 -26.15 17.71 34.54
C ASP A 774 -25.11 16.95 35.38
N LEU A 775 -25.34 16.90 36.69
CA LEU A 775 -24.49 16.18 37.64
C LEU A 775 -24.56 14.64 37.51
N SER A 776 -25.53 14.08 36.76
CA SER A 776 -25.55 12.65 36.43
C SER A 776 -24.52 12.28 35.35
N SER A 777 -23.99 13.27 34.63
CA SER A 777 -22.92 13.11 33.63
C SER A 777 -21.50 13.10 34.21
N LEU A 778 -21.38 12.99 35.54
CA LEU A 778 -20.12 13.01 36.28
C LEU A 778 -19.45 11.62 36.23
N THR A 779 -18.38 11.48 35.45
CA THR A 779 -17.72 10.20 35.15
C THR A 779 -16.21 10.25 35.31
N TRP A 780 -15.60 9.12 35.67
CA TRP A 780 -14.15 8.93 35.61
C TRP A 780 -13.67 8.78 34.17
N ILE A 781 -12.57 9.45 33.83
CA ILE A 781 -11.89 9.43 32.53
C ILE A 781 -10.42 9.06 32.75
N GLU A 782 -9.88 8.23 31.86
CA GLU A 782 -8.46 7.83 31.87
C GLU A 782 -7.52 9.02 31.64
N SER A 783 -6.45 9.12 32.44
CA SER A 783 -5.39 10.12 32.28
C SER A 783 -4.38 9.72 31.20
N SER A 784 -3.72 10.67 30.54
CA SER A 784 -2.70 10.34 29.54
C SER A 784 -1.38 9.89 30.22
N PRO A 785 -0.60 8.95 29.65
CA PRO A 785 0.75 8.59 30.12
C PRO A 785 1.79 9.71 30.03
N SER A 786 1.43 10.89 29.52
CA SER A 786 2.18 12.14 29.67
C SER A 786 2.03 12.78 31.04
N ASP A 787 0.85 12.63 31.66
CA ASP A 787 0.40 13.45 32.78
C ASP A 787 0.91 12.89 34.12
N SER A 788 1.39 11.64 34.11
CA SER A 788 2.09 10.97 35.21
C SER A 788 3.62 11.07 35.10
N LYS A 789 4.15 12.11 34.43
CA LYS A 789 5.58 12.47 34.45
C LYS A 789 5.78 13.85 35.08
N ALA A 790 6.47 13.88 36.22
CA ALA A 790 6.86 15.14 36.87
C ALA A 790 7.85 15.92 36.00
N THR A 791 7.68 17.24 35.93
CA THR A 791 8.72 18.16 35.43
C THR A 791 9.63 18.64 36.58
N ASP A 792 10.71 19.35 36.26
CA ASP A 792 11.69 19.79 37.26
C ASP A 792 11.05 20.71 38.32
N GLY A 793 10.98 20.21 39.56
CA GLY A 793 10.37 20.88 40.70
C GLY A 793 8.97 20.38 41.09
N GLU A 794 8.36 19.46 40.33
CA GLU A 794 7.06 18.86 40.64
C GLU A 794 7.18 17.53 41.39
N VAL A 795 6.16 17.17 42.18
CA VAL A 795 6.06 15.89 42.89
C VAL A 795 4.70 15.27 42.63
N ILE A 796 4.69 14.04 42.12
CA ILE A 796 3.46 13.26 41.92
C ILE A 796 3.09 12.58 43.24
N CYS A 797 1.86 12.81 43.71
CA CYS A 797 1.31 12.23 44.93
C CYS A 797 0.11 11.34 44.59
N ASN A 798 0.01 10.17 45.24
CA ASN A 798 -1.19 9.36 45.19
C ASN A 798 -2.30 10.04 46.01
N VAL A 799 -3.49 10.20 45.42
CA VAL A 799 -4.60 10.95 46.04
C VAL A 799 -5.53 9.98 46.79
N GLU A 800 -5.42 9.95 48.12
CA GLU A 800 -6.34 9.18 48.98
C GLU A 800 -7.69 9.91 49.19
N TYR A 801 -7.65 11.24 49.34
CA TYR A 801 -8.84 12.07 49.60
C TYR A 801 -8.77 13.37 48.80
N ALA A 802 -9.82 13.64 48.02
CA ALA A 802 -10.00 14.89 47.26
C ALA A 802 -11.35 15.55 47.65
N PRO A 803 -11.35 16.62 48.47
CA PRO A 803 -12.58 17.31 48.85
C PRO A 803 -13.11 18.19 47.70
N LEU A 804 -14.43 18.13 47.46
CA LEU A 804 -15.11 19.02 46.53
C LEU A 804 -15.29 20.42 47.13
N ASN A 805 -14.95 21.46 46.38
CA ASN A 805 -15.09 22.86 46.78
C ASN A 805 -16.22 23.54 46.00
N PHE A 806 -16.67 24.71 46.48
CA PHE A 806 -17.65 25.53 45.75
C PHE A 806 -17.22 25.87 44.31
N ARG A 807 -15.92 26.01 44.06
CA ARG A 807 -15.36 26.18 42.70
C ARG A 807 -15.75 25.02 41.78
N ASP A 808 -15.64 23.80 42.28
CA ASP A 808 -15.76 22.58 41.49
C ASP A 808 -17.23 22.30 41.18
N VAL A 809 -18.11 22.53 42.17
CA VAL A 809 -19.57 22.52 41.99
C VAL A 809 -20.00 23.55 40.94
N MET A 810 -19.55 24.81 41.06
CA MET A 810 -19.90 25.88 40.11
C MET A 810 -19.39 25.59 38.68
N LEU A 811 -18.20 24.98 38.54
CA LEU A 811 -17.68 24.60 37.22
C LEU A 811 -18.44 23.43 36.57
N ALA A 812 -19.01 22.52 37.37
CA ALA A 812 -19.85 21.42 36.91
C ALA A 812 -21.26 21.88 36.52
N THR A 813 -21.86 22.82 37.28
CA THR A 813 -23.17 23.41 36.94
C THR A 813 -23.11 24.36 35.73
N GLY A 814 -21.98 25.04 35.54
CA GLY A 814 -21.77 26.01 34.46
C GLY A 814 -22.05 27.47 34.83
#